data_AF-A0A150VIE3-F1
#
_entry.id   AF-A0A150VIE3-F1
#
_cell.length_a   1.000
_cell.length_b   1.000
_cell.length_c   1.000
_cell.angle_alpha   90.00
_cell.angle_beta   90.00
_cell.angle_gamma   90.00
#
_symmetry.space_group_name_H-M   'P 1'
#
loop_
_entity.id
_entity.type
_entity.pdbx_description
1 polymer ?
#
loop_
_entity_poly.entity_id
_entity_poly.type
_entity_poly.pdbx_seq_one_letter_code
_entity_poly.pdbx_strand_id
1 'polypeptide(L)'
;MIETAEQEGFAPPAHLIARLHRNRANARRKSSAASSRRNSLSSAHSHTSSRSHRRASTPGCQSNYVAQHLRRASILQSRKDRLADRALHAEQVRLRAALAKASPKVTSATIEEKALAAQLAKEKYLAKVAAACAEEVARAKRIAEEVKERKLAEETRLRLEMEERHAEAEKRRQEYQRNLQARRARRADSAEKKLAVVEEIIDDADEQAVATAATRIQRAWRLAQRRAIVNRFVKLNISMDRASKTSFEDMTQLIAEDDVISATTALLIHFRLQAPNDEHAALNTRTFLSAFMMTAHPVSVLQNTKGAQEQDLLSKASELLTSFENNMARLAPWNSYIPSPTQLEALSQSYSTYTSAFAAWRLQDSSVLIEGMVASFVELDAIWQTVRDDSRGEVANDYSKAIRDNQVMLLARIKKLAGAERANILIKKAIRESRRRKPKRRNPAEVRPRGVGSPSPAHDPSQSSMAAPEGTSAVLPPSDELEYPFGEQSSTDITRQLFTPMPNNRVLAHELAIDKEYRLSDTSAELRADLYRSICAAMKQGYESGDGELWTISAAENIREKLLRMLKAGNSLHTLISDALDLNNISRQCRAGIFSYETFFEFMASVLPKLCAPFRDNDIAVVAQELRAQARPDESQVDMMINKLFKLLRTVDMLSLDYTNFMLMNAAPTLIREAPGYESRAFTADLHAGRITLERTKRWFHSAETSLNIEADRRDPEGIRLDRPKIEKVYAKGLVDLAVEQGSLAAEEVPETLELDTERLRDLRRRSIRIVVIGAVLLTAKNLLKRDVRTQWKNEASRLWQLLSNESYENESAEITTAQKAFSILETAHNMPSQTKKQLSATITRLFGQAASRLTDPVLKILLQRLRTHVLGRLSASTSSERVRVASSASEALTSIGLGEMVMHVASIVETLDRVRMVDWQSHSPWYEQIMRSDSRN
;
A
#
# COMPACT_ATOMS: atom_id res chain seq x y z
N MET A 1 -6.14 -63.72 -35.17
CA MET A 1 -5.77 -63.69 -36.60
C MET A 1 -4.51 -62.86 -36.75
N ILE A 2 -3.44 -63.55 -37.16
CA ILE A 2 -2.29 -63.08 -37.95
C ILE A 2 -1.35 -62.02 -37.34
N GLU A 3 -0.10 -62.46 -37.27
CA GLU A 3 1.16 -61.81 -36.95
C GLU A 3 1.43 -60.52 -37.73
N THR A 4 2.15 -59.58 -37.11
CA THR A 4 3.42 -59.08 -37.66
C THR A 4 4.32 -58.61 -36.51
N ALA A 5 5.53 -59.16 -36.47
CA ALA A 5 6.63 -58.71 -35.63
C ALA A 5 7.47 -57.71 -36.42
N GLU A 6 7.92 -56.62 -35.79
CA GLU A 6 9.16 -55.92 -36.20
C GLU A 6 9.72 -55.03 -35.08
N GLN A 7 10.84 -55.51 -34.51
CA GLN A 7 12.04 -54.79 -34.04
C GLN A 7 11.91 -53.65 -33.02
N GLU A 8 12.04 -54.02 -31.74
CA GLU A 8 12.41 -53.10 -30.65
C GLU A 8 13.86 -52.59 -30.81
N GLY A 9 14.00 -51.32 -31.20
CA GLY A 9 15.23 -50.56 -31.01
C GLY A 9 15.30 -50.03 -29.57
N PHE A 10 16.13 -50.64 -28.73
CA PHE A 10 16.40 -50.18 -27.36
C PHE A 10 17.05 -48.78 -27.38
N ALA A 11 16.28 -47.74 -27.06
CA ALA A 11 16.81 -46.42 -26.75
C ALA A 11 17.19 -46.34 -25.26
N PRO A 12 18.44 -45.99 -24.90
CA PRO A 12 18.84 -45.96 -23.50
C PRO A 12 18.22 -44.74 -22.77
N PRO A 13 17.95 -44.86 -21.45
CA PRO A 13 17.23 -43.86 -20.68
C PRO A 13 17.96 -42.52 -20.60
N ALA A 14 17.18 -41.43 -20.61
CA ALA A 14 17.60 -40.03 -20.80
C ALA A 14 18.73 -39.50 -19.88
N HIS A 15 19.04 -40.19 -18.78
CA HIS A 15 20.17 -39.86 -17.90
C HIS A 15 21.56 -40.21 -18.47
N LEU A 16 21.62 -41.08 -19.50
CA LEU A 16 22.88 -41.46 -20.16
C LEU A 16 23.29 -40.47 -21.27
N ILE A 17 22.34 -39.82 -21.94
CA ILE A 17 22.61 -38.83 -23.00
C ILE A 17 23.17 -37.53 -22.41
N ALA A 18 22.80 -37.19 -21.16
CA ALA A 18 23.29 -36.00 -20.47
C ALA A 18 24.78 -36.04 -20.05
N ARG A 19 25.47 -37.18 -20.19
CA ARG A 19 26.91 -37.32 -19.85
C ARG A 19 27.87 -37.03 -21.01
N LEU A 20 27.39 -36.98 -22.26
CA LEU A 20 28.27 -36.78 -23.43
C LEU A 20 28.56 -35.31 -23.76
N HIS A 21 27.79 -34.36 -23.22
CA HIS A 21 27.98 -32.93 -23.50
C HIS A 21 28.23 -32.12 -22.22
N ARG A 22 29.44 -32.20 -21.66
CA ARG A 22 29.95 -31.14 -20.78
C ARG A 22 31.47 -31.05 -20.80
N ASN A 23 31.97 -30.02 -21.49
CA ASN A 23 33.34 -29.54 -21.44
C ASN A 23 33.80 -29.29 -20.00
N ARG A 24 34.93 -29.89 -19.60
CA ARG A 24 35.76 -29.50 -18.46
C ARG A 24 37.11 -28.99 -18.99
N ALA A 25 37.24 -27.69 -19.17
CA ALA A 25 38.53 -27.02 -19.28
C ALA A 25 38.80 -26.30 -17.95
N ASN A 26 39.54 -26.96 -17.05
CA ASN A 26 40.43 -26.39 -16.03
C ASN A 26 40.75 -27.45 -14.97
N ALA A 27 41.81 -28.21 -15.19
CA ALA A 27 42.55 -28.86 -14.11
C ALA A 27 44.03 -28.95 -14.51
N ARG A 28 44.86 -28.28 -13.71
CA ARG A 28 46.31 -28.17 -13.85
C ARG A 28 46.97 -29.36 -13.13
N ARG A 29 48.06 -29.88 -13.71
CA ARG A 29 49.15 -30.71 -13.14
C ARG A 29 48.83 -32.19 -12.79
N LYS A 30 49.50 -33.13 -13.46
CA LYS A 30 50.81 -33.68 -13.02
C LYS A 30 51.41 -34.63 -14.08
N SER A 31 52.72 -34.78 -13.92
CA SER A 31 53.76 -35.53 -14.63
C SER A 31 53.55 -37.04 -14.85
N SER A 32 54.14 -37.56 -15.93
CA SER A 32 54.91 -38.82 -15.91
C SER A 32 55.98 -38.82 -17.00
N ALA A 33 57.20 -39.12 -16.59
CA ALA A 33 58.40 -39.25 -17.40
C ALA A 33 58.47 -40.61 -18.12
N ALA A 34 59.13 -40.66 -19.28
CA ALA A 34 60.31 -41.50 -19.54
C ALA A 34 60.67 -41.49 -21.04
N SER A 35 61.80 -40.88 -21.39
CA SER A 35 62.72 -41.46 -22.36
C SER A 35 64.06 -40.78 -22.17
N SER A 36 64.89 -41.42 -21.36
CA SER A 36 66.31 -41.13 -21.24
C SER A 36 67.01 -41.54 -22.52
N ARG A 37 67.98 -40.72 -22.98
CA ARG A 37 69.36 -41.15 -23.29
C ARG A 37 70.16 -39.98 -23.88
N ARG A 38 71.28 -39.66 -23.20
CA ARG A 38 72.51 -39.01 -23.68
C ARG A 38 72.36 -37.52 -24.07
N ASN A 39 73.19 -36.56 -23.65
CA ASN A 39 74.47 -36.55 -22.99
C ASN A 39 74.65 -35.21 -22.26
N SER A 40 75.29 -35.30 -21.10
CA SER A 40 75.97 -34.24 -20.37
C SER A 40 77.01 -33.50 -21.22
N LEU A 41 77.18 -32.19 -20.98
CA LEU A 41 78.36 -31.59 -20.35
C LEU A 41 78.37 -30.07 -20.54
N SER A 42 78.27 -29.35 -19.43
CA SER A 42 78.67 -27.96 -19.28
C SER A 42 80.20 -27.91 -19.15
N SER A 43 80.89 -27.08 -19.92
CA SER A 43 82.18 -26.50 -19.52
C SER A 43 82.55 -25.33 -20.42
N ALA A 44 82.11 -24.13 -20.03
CA ALA A 44 82.81 -22.90 -20.34
C ALA A 44 83.72 -22.61 -19.14
N HIS A 45 85.03 -22.65 -19.36
CA HIS A 45 86.10 -21.90 -18.69
C HIS A 45 87.41 -22.69 -18.72
N SER A 46 88.36 -22.22 -19.50
CA SER A 46 89.76 -22.17 -19.08
C SER A 46 90.51 -21.15 -19.92
N HIS A 47 90.96 -20.12 -19.21
CA HIS A 47 91.91 -19.11 -19.64
C HIS A 47 93.29 -19.73 -19.94
N THR A 48 93.93 -19.16 -20.96
CA THR A 48 95.36 -18.78 -21.03
C THR A 48 96.48 -19.81 -20.88
N SER A 49 97.38 -19.70 -21.88
CA SER A 49 98.85 -19.65 -21.81
C SER A 49 99.67 -20.93 -22.05
N SER A 50 100.44 -20.90 -23.14
CA SER A 50 101.90 -21.16 -23.22
C SER A 50 102.30 -21.21 -24.71
N ARG A 51 102.95 -20.20 -25.29
CA ARG A 51 104.41 -20.03 -25.34
C ARG A 51 105.20 -21.34 -25.48
N SER A 52 105.72 -21.63 -26.67
CA SER A 52 107.15 -21.94 -26.99
C SER A 52 107.20 -22.61 -28.38
N HIS A 53 107.71 -21.95 -29.41
CA HIS A 53 109.07 -22.09 -29.95
C HIS A 53 109.35 -23.35 -30.82
N ARG A 54 109.36 -23.06 -32.14
CA ARG A 54 110.33 -23.45 -33.18
C ARG A 54 110.38 -24.88 -33.77
N ARG A 55 110.68 -24.85 -35.08
CA ARG A 55 111.21 -25.86 -36.02
C ARG A 55 110.13 -26.80 -36.60
N ALA A 56 110.04 -27.06 -37.90
CA ALA A 56 110.86 -26.71 -39.06
C ALA A 56 110.01 -26.88 -40.34
N SER A 57 110.41 -26.16 -41.39
CA SER A 57 110.29 -26.52 -42.82
C SER A 57 109.04 -27.25 -43.33
N THR A 58 108.27 -26.60 -44.22
CA THR A 58 108.00 -27.01 -45.63
C THR A 58 106.82 -26.18 -46.19
N PRO A 59 106.89 -25.63 -47.42
CA PRO A 59 105.88 -24.72 -47.96
C PRO A 59 104.76 -25.48 -48.68
N GLY A 60 103.51 -25.25 -48.26
CA GLY A 60 102.33 -25.67 -49.04
C GLY A 60 101.10 -25.82 -48.17
N CYS A 61 100.22 -24.82 -48.11
CA CYS A 61 98.87 -24.99 -47.58
C CYS A 61 97.92 -23.80 -47.87
N GLN A 62 97.72 -23.44 -49.15
CA GLN A 62 96.53 -22.64 -49.54
C GLN A 62 95.22 -23.46 -49.44
N SER A 63 95.32 -24.80 -49.45
CA SER A 63 94.20 -25.75 -49.37
C SER A 63 93.40 -25.66 -48.05
N ASN A 64 94.06 -25.40 -46.92
CA ASN A 64 93.38 -25.32 -45.62
C ASN A 64 92.48 -24.08 -45.48
N TYR A 65 92.81 -22.97 -46.15
CA TYR A 65 92.01 -21.74 -46.10
C TYR A 65 90.68 -21.90 -46.85
N VAL A 66 90.72 -22.51 -48.05
CA VAL A 66 89.52 -22.80 -48.85
C VAL A 66 88.62 -23.82 -48.15
N ALA A 67 89.21 -24.89 -47.59
CA ALA A 67 88.46 -25.89 -46.82
C ALA A 67 87.82 -25.31 -45.54
N GLN A 68 88.44 -24.32 -44.91
CA GLN A 68 87.89 -23.63 -43.75
C GLN A 68 86.72 -22.70 -44.13
N HIS A 69 86.82 -21.97 -45.25
CA HIS A 69 85.72 -21.16 -45.78
C HIS A 69 84.53 -21.98 -46.24
N LEU A 70 84.76 -23.12 -46.91
CA LEU A 70 83.67 -24.03 -47.29
C LEU A 70 82.96 -24.65 -46.08
N ARG A 71 83.71 -25.01 -45.02
CA ARG A 71 83.12 -25.46 -43.75
C ARG A 71 82.33 -24.35 -43.06
N ARG A 72 82.85 -23.11 -43.04
CA ARG A 72 82.13 -21.95 -42.49
C ARG A 72 80.86 -21.65 -43.29
N ALA A 73 80.92 -21.71 -44.61
CA ALA A 73 79.77 -21.52 -45.50
C ALA A 73 78.70 -22.60 -45.28
N SER A 74 79.10 -23.87 -45.15
CA SER A 74 78.21 -24.98 -44.83
C SER A 74 77.51 -24.81 -43.46
N ILE A 75 78.24 -24.37 -42.43
CA ILE A 75 77.67 -24.11 -41.10
C ILE A 75 76.69 -22.92 -41.15
N LEU A 76 77.03 -21.86 -41.88
CA LEU A 76 76.14 -20.71 -42.06
C LEU A 76 74.89 -21.10 -42.85
N GLN A 77 75.02 -21.94 -43.87
CA GLN A 77 73.89 -22.43 -44.64
C GLN A 77 72.96 -23.30 -43.79
N SER A 78 73.51 -24.28 -43.05
CA SER A 78 72.74 -25.09 -42.08
C SER A 78 72.06 -24.24 -41.00
N ARG A 79 72.64 -23.10 -40.63
CA ARG A 79 72.01 -22.16 -39.69
C ARG A 79 70.90 -21.36 -40.35
N LYS A 80 71.08 -20.91 -41.60
CA LYS A 80 70.04 -20.23 -42.38
C LYS A 80 68.83 -21.15 -42.60
N ASP A 81 69.05 -22.41 -42.96
CA ASP A 81 67.99 -23.38 -43.21
C ASP A 81 67.16 -23.62 -41.94
N ARG A 82 67.81 -23.80 -40.79
CA ARG A 82 67.11 -23.93 -39.49
C ARG A 82 66.35 -22.68 -39.07
N LEU A 83 66.79 -21.49 -39.47
CA LEU A 83 66.05 -20.25 -39.22
C LEU A 83 64.86 -20.12 -40.18
N ALA A 84 65.00 -20.56 -41.43
CA ALA A 84 63.92 -20.63 -42.39
C ALA A 84 62.81 -21.60 -41.92
N ASP A 85 63.17 -22.77 -41.40
CA ASP A 85 62.20 -23.74 -40.83
C ASP A 85 61.43 -23.16 -39.65
N ARG A 86 62.11 -22.39 -38.78
CA ARG A 86 61.45 -21.69 -37.67
C ARG A 86 60.48 -20.62 -38.15
N ALA A 87 60.83 -19.89 -39.21
CA ALA A 87 59.95 -18.89 -39.81
C ALA A 87 58.71 -19.54 -40.47
N LEU A 88 58.90 -20.65 -41.20
CA LEU A 88 57.80 -21.43 -41.78
C LEU A 88 56.85 -21.98 -40.72
N HIS A 89 57.39 -22.48 -39.61
CA HIS A 89 56.57 -22.94 -38.50
C HIS A 89 55.76 -21.80 -37.86
N ALA A 90 56.35 -20.61 -37.72
CA ALA A 90 55.65 -19.43 -37.23
C ALA A 90 54.46 -19.04 -38.14
N GLU A 91 54.64 -19.07 -39.46
CA GLU A 91 53.55 -18.84 -40.42
C GLU A 91 52.48 -19.92 -40.37
N GLN A 92 52.84 -21.20 -40.23
CA GLN A 92 51.87 -22.29 -40.07
C GLN A 92 51.03 -22.13 -38.80
N VAL A 93 51.65 -21.72 -37.69
CA VAL A 93 50.92 -21.43 -36.44
C VAL A 93 50.01 -20.22 -36.62
N ARG A 94 50.46 -19.17 -37.31
CA ARG A 94 49.66 -17.99 -37.63
C ARG A 94 48.43 -18.37 -38.47
N LEU A 95 48.60 -19.18 -39.51
CA LEU A 95 47.52 -19.65 -40.37
C LEU A 95 46.54 -20.56 -39.61
N ARG A 96 47.03 -21.49 -38.79
CA ARG A 96 46.15 -22.31 -37.94
C ARG A 96 45.36 -21.46 -36.94
N ALA A 97 45.98 -20.47 -36.32
CA ALA A 97 45.30 -19.55 -35.40
C ALA A 97 44.24 -18.70 -36.14
N ALA A 98 44.55 -18.25 -37.37
CA ALA A 98 43.60 -17.54 -38.21
C ALA A 98 42.40 -18.42 -38.59
N LEU A 99 42.63 -19.68 -38.98
CA LEU A 99 41.56 -20.64 -39.28
C LEU A 99 40.71 -20.99 -38.06
N ALA A 100 41.33 -21.17 -36.88
CA ALA A 100 40.60 -21.40 -35.63
C ALA A 100 39.76 -20.17 -35.22
N LYS A 101 40.25 -18.95 -35.49
CA LYS A 101 39.51 -17.71 -35.24
C LYS A 101 38.39 -17.47 -36.26
N ALA A 102 38.57 -17.92 -37.51
CA ALA A 102 37.58 -17.83 -38.57
C ALA A 102 36.47 -18.89 -38.45
N SER A 103 36.69 -19.98 -37.70
CA SER A 103 35.63 -20.96 -37.43
C SER A 103 34.53 -20.35 -36.54
N PRO A 104 33.28 -20.22 -37.02
CA PRO A 104 32.20 -19.64 -36.22
C PRO A 104 31.86 -20.60 -35.06
N LYS A 105 31.95 -20.10 -33.81
CA LYS A 105 31.75 -20.91 -32.60
C LYS A 105 30.30 -21.38 -32.38
N VAL A 106 29.34 -20.91 -33.17
CA VAL A 106 27.93 -21.31 -33.14
C VAL A 106 27.40 -21.25 -34.56
N THR A 107 26.94 -22.36 -35.11
CA THR A 107 26.30 -22.43 -36.44
C THR A 107 24.90 -21.82 -36.38
N SER A 108 24.51 -21.05 -37.39
CA SER A 108 23.17 -20.41 -37.50
C SER A 108 22.02 -21.40 -37.27
N ALA A 109 22.17 -22.63 -37.77
CA ALA A 109 21.23 -23.72 -37.56
C ALA A 109 20.92 -24.01 -36.07
N THR A 110 21.92 -23.93 -35.18
CA THR A 110 21.71 -24.17 -33.74
C THR A 110 21.01 -23.02 -33.03
N ILE A 111 21.07 -21.81 -33.60
CA ILE A 111 20.35 -20.64 -33.08
C ILE A 111 18.90 -20.71 -33.52
N GLU A 112 18.65 -21.08 -34.78
CA GLU A 112 17.32 -21.29 -35.33
C GLU A 112 16.58 -22.44 -34.62
N GLU A 113 17.26 -23.56 -34.37
CA GLU A 113 16.68 -24.69 -33.63
C GLU A 113 16.31 -24.30 -32.18
N LYS A 114 17.15 -23.50 -31.51
CA LYS A 114 16.84 -22.96 -30.17
C LYS A 114 15.70 -21.96 -30.21
N ALA A 115 15.61 -21.13 -31.24
CA ALA A 115 14.53 -20.16 -31.41
C ALA A 115 13.18 -20.87 -31.64
N LEU A 116 13.16 -21.91 -32.49
CA LEU A 116 11.97 -22.74 -32.71
C LEU A 116 11.56 -23.50 -31.44
N ALA A 117 12.53 -24.07 -30.71
CA ALA A 117 12.24 -24.73 -29.43
C ALA A 117 11.66 -23.75 -28.39
N ALA A 118 12.13 -22.49 -28.35
CA ALA A 118 11.59 -21.47 -27.48
C ALA A 118 10.17 -21.04 -27.88
N GLN A 119 9.86 -20.96 -29.18
CA GLN A 119 8.52 -20.67 -29.68
C GLN A 119 7.53 -21.78 -29.30
N LEU A 120 7.88 -23.04 -29.55
CA LEU A 120 7.05 -24.19 -29.16
C LEU A 120 6.81 -24.26 -27.65
N ALA A 121 7.82 -23.95 -26.84
CA ALA A 121 7.68 -23.88 -25.39
C ALA A 121 6.70 -22.78 -24.95
N LYS A 122 6.75 -21.61 -25.59
CA LYS A 122 5.82 -20.49 -25.35
C LYS A 122 4.39 -20.88 -25.73
N GLU A 123 4.18 -21.47 -26.90
CA GLU A 123 2.86 -21.92 -27.36
C GLU A 123 2.27 -22.98 -26.42
N LYS A 124 3.09 -23.94 -25.98
CA LYS A 124 2.66 -24.96 -25.01
C LYS A 124 2.28 -24.36 -23.67
N TYR A 125 2.96 -23.31 -23.22
CA TYR A 125 2.61 -22.61 -21.99
C TYR A 125 1.29 -21.83 -22.16
N LEU A 126 1.12 -21.10 -23.28
CA LEU A 126 -0.11 -20.39 -23.58
C LEU A 126 -1.31 -21.34 -23.70
N ALA A 127 -1.13 -22.52 -24.31
CA ALA A 127 -2.15 -23.55 -24.39
C ALA A 127 -2.56 -24.08 -23.01
N LYS A 128 -1.61 -24.28 -22.08
CA LYS A 128 -1.90 -24.66 -20.69
C LYS A 128 -2.69 -23.58 -19.95
N VAL A 129 -2.32 -22.32 -20.12
CA VAL A 129 -3.04 -21.19 -19.53
C VAL A 129 -4.46 -21.10 -20.10
N ALA A 130 -4.61 -21.26 -21.41
CA ALA A 130 -5.92 -21.29 -22.06
C ALA A 130 -6.80 -22.44 -21.56
N ALA A 131 -6.23 -23.64 -21.38
CA ALA A 131 -6.93 -24.78 -20.81
C ALA A 131 -7.39 -24.53 -19.36
N ALA A 132 -6.52 -23.96 -18.51
CA ALA A 132 -6.88 -23.61 -17.14
C ALA A 132 -8.00 -22.55 -17.10
N CYS A 133 -7.93 -21.52 -17.95
CA CYS A 133 -8.99 -20.53 -18.07
C CYS A 133 -10.31 -21.16 -18.56
N ALA A 134 -10.25 -22.10 -19.51
CA ALA A 134 -11.43 -22.81 -20.00
C ALA A 134 -12.10 -23.65 -18.89
N GLU A 135 -11.30 -24.31 -18.03
CA GLU A 135 -11.83 -25.07 -16.88
C GLU A 135 -12.48 -24.16 -15.82
N GLU A 136 -11.90 -23.00 -15.54
CA GLU A 136 -12.50 -22.02 -14.61
C GLU A 136 -13.81 -21.46 -15.18
N VAL A 137 -13.88 -21.15 -16.48
CA VAL A 137 -15.12 -20.71 -17.13
C VAL A 137 -16.17 -21.84 -17.14
N ALA A 138 -15.77 -23.09 -17.36
CA ALA A 138 -16.67 -24.23 -17.28
C ALA A 138 -17.22 -24.44 -15.85
N ARG A 139 -16.38 -24.26 -14.82
CA ARG A 139 -16.82 -24.27 -13.41
C ARG A 139 -17.79 -23.13 -13.12
N ALA A 140 -17.50 -21.91 -13.56
CA ALA A 140 -18.39 -20.77 -13.38
C ALA A 140 -19.75 -20.99 -14.07
N LYS A 141 -19.78 -21.56 -15.27
CA LYS A 141 -21.02 -21.93 -15.97
C LYS A 141 -21.82 -22.98 -15.19
N ARG A 142 -21.16 -24.03 -14.68
CA ARG A 142 -21.82 -25.06 -13.86
C ARG A 142 -22.46 -24.47 -12.61
N ILE A 143 -21.76 -23.57 -11.92
CA ILE A 143 -22.30 -22.88 -10.74
C ILE A 143 -23.50 -21.99 -11.14
N ALA A 144 -23.43 -21.30 -12.27
CA ALA A 144 -24.55 -20.50 -12.77
C ALA A 144 -25.78 -21.35 -13.12
N GLU A 145 -25.58 -22.54 -13.70
CA GLU A 145 -26.64 -23.52 -13.96
C GLU A 145 -27.25 -24.04 -12.65
N GLU A 146 -26.43 -24.43 -11.67
CA GLU A 146 -26.89 -24.90 -10.36
C GLU A 146 -27.69 -23.82 -9.61
N VAL A 147 -27.25 -22.55 -9.67
CA VAL A 147 -28.01 -21.42 -9.10
C VAL A 147 -29.33 -21.21 -9.82
N LYS A 148 -29.37 -21.38 -11.14
CA LYS A 148 -30.61 -21.28 -11.93
C LYS A 148 -31.57 -22.40 -11.57
N GLU A 149 -31.09 -23.64 -11.45
CA GLU A 149 -31.90 -24.79 -11.03
C GLU A 149 -32.44 -24.60 -9.61
N ARG A 150 -31.60 -24.13 -8.68
CA ARG A 150 -32.04 -23.84 -7.30
C ARG A 150 -33.14 -22.79 -7.25
N LYS A 151 -33.03 -21.72 -8.04
CA LYS A 151 -34.09 -20.69 -8.13
C LYS A 151 -35.38 -21.25 -8.69
N LEU A 152 -35.31 -22.05 -9.75
CA LEU A 152 -36.50 -22.71 -10.32
C LEU A 152 -37.14 -23.68 -9.30
N ALA A 153 -36.34 -24.40 -8.51
CA ALA A 153 -36.84 -25.27 -7.45
C ALA A 153 -37.50 -24.50 -6.29
N GLU A 154 -36.97 -23.32 -5.93
CA GLU A 154 -37.59 -22.45 -4.92
C GLU A 154 -38.92 -21.86 -5.44
N GLU A 155 -38.99 -21.46 -6.72
CA GLU A 155 -40.23 -20.99 -7.36
C GLU A 155 -41.30 -22.08 -7.42
N THR A 156 -40.95 -23.31 -7.80
CA THR A 156 -41.91 -24.43 -7.82
C THR A 156 -42.39 -24.79 -6.42
N ARG A 157 -41.50 -24.75 -5.42
CA ARG A 157 -41.89 -24.96 -4.01
C ARG A 157 -42.88 -23.90 -3.53
N LEU A 158 -42.63 -22.63 -3.81
CA LEU A 158 -43.54 -21.54 -3.44
C LEU A 158 -44.89 -21.66 -4.14
N ARG A 159 -44.90 -22.08 -5.41
CA ARG A 159 -46.14 -22.33 -6.16
C ARG A 159 -46.96 -23.46 -5.51
N LEU A 160 -46.33 -24.57 -5.14
CA LEU A 160 -46.99 -25.66 -4.43
C LEU A 160 -47.52 -25.22 -3.07
N GLU A 161 -46.75 -24.44 -2.30
CA GLU A 161 -47.21 -23.93 -1.00
C GLU A 161 -48.43 -23.00 -1.15
N MET A 162 -48.47 -22.19 -2.22
CA MET A 162 -49.64 -21.38 -2.56
C MET A 162 -50.84 -22.25 -2.95
N GLU A 163 -50.64 -23.25 -3.79
CA GLU A 163 -51.69 -24.21 -4.19
C GLU A 163 -52.23 -24.98 -2.98
N GLU A 164 -51.38 -25.40 -2.04
CA GLU A 164 -51.80 -26.04 -0.79
C GLU A 164 -52.60 -25.09 0.11
N ARG A 165 -52.18 -23.83 0.24
CA ARG A 165 -52.95 -22.81 0.99
C ARG A 165 -54.29 -22.53 0.34
N HIS A 166 -54.35 -22.48 -1.00
CA HIS A 166 -55.61 -22.33 -1.73
C HIS A 166 -56.52 -23.55 -1.51
N ALA A 167 -55.98 -24.77 -1.59
CA ALA A 167 -56.73 -26.01 -1.33
C ALA A 167 -57.23 -26.09 0.13
N GLU A 168 -56.42 -25.66 1.10
CA GLU A 168 -56.82 -25.62 2.50
C GLU A 168 -57.89 -24.56 2.76
N ALA A 169 -57.79 -23.40 2.11
CA ALA A 169 -58.83 -22.38 2.14
C ALA A 169 -60.15 -22.87 1.49
N GLU A 170 -60.08 -23.64 0.40
CA GLU A 170 -61.24 -24.28 -0.21
C GLU A 170 -61.85 -25.36 0.70
N LYS A 171 -61.03 -26.18 1.36
CA LYS A 171 -61.51 -27.14 2.38
C LYS A 171 -62.23 -26.43 3.51
N ARG A 172 -61.69 -25.33 4.03
CA ARG A 172 -62.36 -24.50 5.06
C ARG A 172 -63.68 -23.91 4.55
N ARG A 173 -63.74 -23.46 3.28
CA ARG A 173 -64.99 -23.01 2.66
C ARG A 173 -66.03 -24.12 2.54
N GLN A 174 -65.62 -25.31 2.11
CA GLN A 174 -66.49 -26.49 2.01
C GLN A 174 -66.97 -26.95 3.38
N GLU A 175 -66.10 -26.95 4.40
CA GLU A 175 -66.47 -27.24 5.78
C GLU A 175 -67.44 -26.20 6.34
N TYR A 176 -67.22 -24.91 6.04
CA TYR A 176 -68.16 -23.86 6.41
C TYR A 176 -69.52 -24.05 5.73
N GLN A 177 -69.56 -24.39 4.43
CA GLN A 177 -70.80 -24.71 3.72
C GLN A 177 -71.48 -25.95 4.29
N ARG A 178 -70.73 -27.01 4.62
CA ARG A 178 -71.25 -28.23 5.24
C ARG A 178 -71.77 -27.96 6.65
N ASN A 179 -71.08 -27.13 7.44
CA ASN A 179 -71.53 -26.69 8.76
C ASN A 179 -72.74 -25.75 8.67
N LEU A 180 -72.85 -24.93 7.61
CA LEU A 180 -74.02 -24.11 7.33
C LEU A 180 -75.22 -24.99 6.96
N GLN A 181 -75.03 -26.02 6.13
CA GLN A 181 -76.06 -27.01 5.80
C GLN A 181 -76.44 -27.84 7.03
N ALA A 182 -75.49 -28.25 7.87
CA ALA A 182 -75.76 -28.92 9.14
C ALA A 182 -76.48 -28.00 10.14
N ARG A 183 -76.15 -26.70 10.18
CA ARG A 183 -76.87 -25.70 10.95
C ARG A 183 -78.28 -25.45 10.39
N ARG A 184 -78.48 -25.47 9.07
CA ARG A 184 -79.80 -25.40 8.44
C ARG A 184 -80.63 -26.65 8.73
N ALA A 185 -80.03 -27.84 8.70
CA ALA A 185 -80.67 -29.09 9.09
C ALA A 185 -81.03 -29.11 10.59
N ARG A 186 -80.17 -28.59 11.47
CA ARG A 186 -80.46 -28.42 12.91
C ARG A 186 -81.47 -27.30 13.19
N ARG A 187 -81.58 -26.28 12.33
CA ARG A 187 -82.61 -25.22 12.39
C ARG A 187 -83.95 -25.64 11.79
N ALA A 188 -84.01 -26.73 11.02
CA ALA A 188 -85.28 -27.33 10.60
C ALA A 188 -85.97 -28.12 11.73
N ASP A 189 -85.20 -28.56 12.73
CA ASP A 189 -85.66 -29.38 13.86
C ASP A 189 -85.83 -28.61 15.19
N SER A 190 -85.65 -27.27 15.21
CA SER A 190 -85.97 -26.46 16.38
C SER A 190 -86.48 -25.07 16.03
N ALA A 191 -87.76 -24.84 16.35
CA ALA A 191 -88.50 -23.57 16.40
C ALA A 191 -88.81 -22.93 15.04
N GLU A 192 -90.07 -22.77 14.60
CA GLU A 192 -91.29 -22.46 15.36
C GLU A 192 -91.04 -21.41 16.46
N LYS A 193 -90.71 -20.19 16.02
CA LYS A 193 -91.25 -18.92 16.56
C LYS A 193 -90.63 -17.75 15.81
N LYS A 194 -91.52 -16.93 15.26
CA LYS A 194 -91.25 -15.68 14.54
C LYS A 194 -90.45 -14.74 15.45
N LEU A 195 -89.28 -14.29 14.99
CA LEU A 195 -88.63 -13.06 15.44
C LEU A 195 -87.90 -12.47 14.24
N ALA A 196 -88.07 -11.16 14.09
CA ALA A 196 -87.80 -10.37 12.89
C ALA A 196 -86.33 -10.41 12.47
N VAL A 197 -86.12 -10.43 11.15
CA VAL A 197 -84.84 -10.12 10.51
C VAL A 197 -84.58 -8.64 10.75
N VAL A 198 -83.70 -8.34 11.72
CA VAL A 198 -83.01 -7.06 11.78
C VAL A 198 -81.84 -7.18 10.82
N GLU A 199 -81.91 -6.46 9.70
CA GLU A 199 -80.74 -6.11 8.91
C GLU A 199 -79.85 -5.23 9.80
N GLU A 200 -78.82 -5.81 10.40
CA GLU A 200 -77.69 -5.04 10.93
C GLU A 200 -76.91 -4.52 9.73
N ILE A 201 -77.29 -3.30 9.33
CA ILE A 201 -76.36 -2.33 8.76
C ILE A 201 -75.22 -2.24 9.79
N ILE A 202 -74.05 -2.80 9.47
CA ILE A 202 -72.84 -2.52 10.23
C ILE A 202 -72.53 -1.06 9.92
N ASP A 203 -73.03 -0.17 10.77
CA ASP A 203 -72.55 1.20 10.84
C ASP A 203 -71.03 1.15 11.05
N ASP A 204 -70.27 1.92 10.27
CA ASP A 204 -68.80 2.06 10.35
C ASP A 204 -68.27 2.45 11.76
N ALA A 205 -69.17 2.70 12.72
CA ALA A 205 -68.87 2.93 14.12
C ALA A 205 -68.39 1.66 14.89
N ASP A 206 -68.82 0.47 14.50
CA ASP A 206 -68.49 -0.78 15.21
C ASP A 206 -67.08 -1.32 14.88
N GLU A 207 -66.54 -1.06 13.69
CA GLU A 207 -65.15 -1.41 13.37
C GLU A 207 -64.15 -0.65 14.25
N GLN A 208 -64.42 0.62 14.56
CA GLN A 208 -63.60 1.40 15.49
C GLN A 208 -63.72 0.90 16.94
N ALA A 209 -64.90 0.44 17.36
CA ALA A 209 -65.10 -0.18 18.68
C ALA A 209 -64.35 -1.53 18.79
N VAL A 210 -64.38 -2.35 17.74
CA VAL A 210 -63.63 -3.62 17.66
C VAL A 210 -62.13 -3.37 17.60
N ALA A 211 -61.67 -2.39 16.82
CA ALA A 211 -60.27 -1.99 16.77
C ALA A 211 -59.76 -1.44 18.12
N THR A 212 -60.58 -0.64 18.82
CA THR A 212 -60.24 -0.15 20.16
C THR A 212 -60.25 -1.27 21.21
N ALA A 213 -61.15 -2.24 21.13
CA ALA A 213 -61.13 -3.43 21.98
C ALA A 213 -59.89 -4.30 21.71
N ALA A 214 -59.57 -4.55 20.44
CA ALA A 214 -58.38 -5.29 20.03
C ALA A 214 -57.09 -4.62 20.50
N THR A 215 -56.97 -3.30 20.37
CA THR A 215 -55.79 -2.56 20.86
C THR A 215 -55.66 -2.61 22.38
N ARG A 216 -56.77 -2.55 23.14
CA ARG A 216 -56.77 -2.70 24.61
C ARG A 216 -56.33 -4.10 25.03
N ILE A 217 -56.88 -5.15 24.41
CA ILE A 217 -56.50 -6.55 24.69
C ILE A 217 -55.03 -6.77 24.36
N GLN A 218 -54.56 -6.30 23.19
CA GLN A 218 -53.16 -6.40 22.81
C GLN A 218 -52.23 -5.63 23.76
N ARG A 219 -52.64 -4.44 24.24
CA ARG A 219 -51.88 -3.69 25.26
C ARG A 219 -51.79 -4.47 26.57
N ALA A 220 -52.91 -4.98 27.08
CA ALA A 220 -52.96 -5.76 28.32
C ALA A 220 -52.14 -7.05 28.22
N TRP A 221 -52.23 -7.77 27.09
CA TRP A 221 -51.46 -8.98 26.83
C TRP A 221 -49.95 -8.69 26.77
N ARG A 222 -49.51 -7.66 26.01
CA ARG A 222 -48.10 -7.25 25.95
C ARG A 222 -47.58 -6.83 27.33
N LEU A 223 -48.38 -6.12 28.13
CA LEU A 223 -48.04 -5.75 29.50
C LEU A 223 -47.84 -6.97 30.40
N ALA A 224 -48.76 -7.94 30.34
CA ALA A 224 -48.66 -9.18 31.12
C ALA A 224 -47.42 -10.00 30.74
N GLN A 225 -47.10 -10.10 29.43
CA GLN A 225 -45.92 -10.81 28.96
C GLN A 225 -44.62 -10.14 29.40
N ARG A 226 -44.52 -8.81 29.27
CA ARG A 226 -43.32 -8.05 29.71
C ARG A 226 -43.13 -8.15 31.22
N ARG A 227 -44.22 -8.03 31.99
CA ARG A 227 -44.21 -8.22 33.44
C ARG A 227 -43.70 -9.61 33.83
N ALA A 228 -44.10 -10.66 33.11
CA ALA A 228 -43.65 -12.02 33.39
C ALA A 228 -42.13 -12.17 33.19
N ILE A 229 -41.56 -11.57 32.15
CA ILE A 229 -40.10 -11.60 31.88
C ILE A 229 -39.33 -10.90 33.00
N VAL A 230 -39.73 -9.68 33.35
CA VAL A 230 -39.08 -8.89 34.42
C VAL A 230 -39.17 -9.61 35.76
N ASN A 231 -40.35 -10.12 36.12
CA ASN A 231 -40.53 -10.87 37.37
C ASN A 231 -39.70 -12.15 37.42
N ARG A 232 -39.48 -12.84 36.28
CA ARG A 232 -38.65 -14.04 36.24
C ARG A 232 -37.19 -13.71 36.59
N PHE A 233 -36.66 -12.59 36.07
CA PHE A 233 -35.30 -12.15 36.42
C PHE A 233 -35.21 -11.63 37.86
N VAL A 234 -36.16 -10.80 38.31
CA VAL A 234 -36.17 -10.25 39.69
C VAL A 234 -36.20 -11.37 40.74
N LYS A 235 -36.89 -12.48 40.47
CA LYS A 235 -36.90 -13.67 41.36
C LYS A 235 -35.52 -14.30 41.55
N LEU A 236 -34.62 -14.21 40.57
CA LEU A 236 -33.26 -14.72 40.69
C LEU A 236 -32.42 -13.88 41.65
N ASN A 237 -32.83 -12.62 41.90
CA ASN A 237 -32.22 -11.68 42.84
C ASN A 237 -30.70 -11.54 42.60
N ILE A 238 -30.29 -11.38 41.34
CA ILE A 238 -28.90 -11.14 40.93
C ILE A 238 -28.69 -9.62 40.88
N SER A 239 -27.91 -9.09 41.83
CA SER A 239 -27.53 -7.69 41.92
C SER A 239 -26.03 -7.57 42.25
N MET A 240 -25.45 -6.41 42.00
CA MET A 240 -24.05 -6.11 42.32
C MET A 240 -23.76 -6.28 43.82
N ASP A 241 -24.69 -5.87 44.69
CA ASP A 241 -24.58 -6.04 46.14
C ASP A 241 -24.57 -7.52 46.54
N ARG A 242 -25.45 -8.35 45.97
CA ARG A 242 -25.45 -9.80 46.25
C ARG A 242 -24.19 -10.46 45.73
N ALA A 243 -23.77 -10.15 44.51
CA ALA A 243 -22.57 -10.72 43.90
C ALA A 243 -21.32 -10.46 44.77
N SER A 244 -21.24 -9.28 45.40
CA SER A 244 -20.13 -8.94 46.30
C SER A 244 -20.11 -9.73 47.63
N LYS A 245 -21.26 -10.22 48.09
CA LYS A 245 -21.43 -10.94 49.37
C LYS A 245 -21.33 -12.46 49.23
N THR A 246 -21.54 -12.99 48.04
CA THR A 246 -21.40 -14.41 47.72
C THR A 246 -19.93 -14.79 47.51
N SER A 247 -19.56 -16.05 47.73
CA SER A 247 -18.22 -16.53 47.41
C SER A 247 -18.04 -16.67 45.89
N PHE A 248 -16.79 -16.63 45.41
CA PHE A 248 -16.49 -16.80 43.99
C PHE A 248 -17.02 -18.12 43.44
N GLU A 249 -16.84 -19.22 44.17
CA GLU A 249 -17.27 -20.56 43.74
C GLU A 249 -18.80 -20.64 43.63
N ASP A 250 -19.53 -20.17 44.65
CA ASP A 250 -20.99 -20.16 44.64
C ASP A 250 -21.56 -19.27 43.53
N MET A 251 -20.92 -18.13 43.24
CA MET A 251 -21.35 -17.22 42.18
C MET A 251 -21.10 -17.80 40.79
N THR A 252 -19.99 -18.52 40.58
CA THR A 252 -19.74 -19.24 39.32
C THR A 252 -20.75 -20.35 39.08
N GLN A 253 -21.14 -21.09 40.12
CA GLN A 253 -22.19 -22.11 40.03
C GLN A 253 -23.54 -21.49 39.69
N LEU A 254 -23.89 -20.38 40.34
CA LEU A 254 -25.16 -19.66 40.11
C LEU A 254 -25.26 -19.11 38.67
N ILE A 255 -24.18 -18.54 38.11
CA ILE A 255 -24.18 -18.03 36.72
C ILE A 255 -24.21 -19.15 35.67
N ALA A 256 -23.72 -20.35 36.03
CA ALA A 256 -23.72 -21.50 35.14
C ALA A 256 -25.09 -22.19 35.03
N GLU A 257 -26.04 -21.88 35.92
CA GLU A 257 -27.38 -22.48 35.95
C GLU A 257 -28.21 -22.07 34.71
N ASP A 258 -28.81 -23.05 34.03
CA ASP A 258 -29.55 -22.82 32.78
C ASP A 258 -30.78 -21.91 32.98
N ASP A 259 -31.40 -21.94 34.16
CA ASP A 259 -32.52 -21.06 34.50
C ASP A 259 -32.10 -19.59 34.58
N VAL A 260 -30.91 -19.31 35.11
CA VAL A 260 -30.32 -17.96 35.17
C VAL A 260 -30.00 -17.45 33.77
N ILE A 261 -29.40 -18.30 32.95
CA ILE A 261 -29.08 -17.96 31.55
C ILE A 261 -30.37 -17.68 30.78
N SER A 262 -31.36 -18.58 30.84
CA SER A 262 -32.64 -18.44 30.12
C SER A 262 -33.40 -17.16 30.51
N ALA A 263 -33.50 -16.88 31.82
CA ALA A 263 -34.17 -15.67 32.31
C ALA A 263 -33.44 -14.39 31.90
N THR A 264 -32.11 -14.39 31.96
CA THR A 264 -31.27 -13.24 31.57
C THR A 264 -31.33 -13.01 30.07
N THR A 265 -31.28 -14.07 29.24
CA THR A 265 -31.44 -13.97 27.78
C THR A 265 -32.79 -13.34 27.41
N ALA A 266 -33.89 -13.79 28.04
CA ALA A 266 -35.22 -13.23 27.81
C ALA A 266 -35.29 -11.73 28.15
N LEU A 267 -34.59 -11.30 29.22
CA LEU A 267 -34.51 -9.89 29.61
C LEU A 267 -33.65 -9.05 28.66
N LEU A 268 -32.49 -9.55 28.23
CA LEU A 268 -31.62 -8.87 27.27
C LEU A 268 -32.31 -8.68 25.90
N ILE A 269 -33.09 -9.67 25.46
CA ILE A 269 -33.94 -9.55 24.25
C ILE A 269 -35.04 -8.51 24.46
N HIS A 270 -35.68 -8.49 25.64
CA HIS A 270 -36.71 -7.49 25.98
C HIS A 270 -36.16 -6.05 25.98
N PHE A 271 -34.93 -5.85 26.45
CA PHE A 271 -34.21 -4.58 26.38
C PHE A 271 -33.58 -4.26 25.02
N ARG A 272 -33.78 -5.13 24.00
CA ARG A 272 -33.22 -4.98 22.64
C ARG A 272 -31.68 -4.98 22.60
N LEU A 273 -31.03 -5.56 23.60
CA LEU A 273 -29.58 -5.74 23.63
C LEU A 273 -29.15 -7.00 22.86
N GLN A 274 -30.05 -7.97 22.68
CA GLN A 274 -29.85 -9.19 21.90
C GLN A 274 -31.01 -9.41 20.91
N ALA A 275 -30.71 -10.05 19.77
CA ALA A 275 -31.71 -10.42 18.78
C ALA A 275 -32.46 -11.70 19.21
N PRO A 276 -33.76 -11.85 18.90
CA PRO A 276 -34.58 -12.98 19.36
C PRO A 276 -34.20 -14.34 18.75
N ASN A 277 -33.46 -14.37 17.63
CA ASN A 277 -33.07 -15.59 16.89
C ASN A 277 -31.53 -15.76 16.77
N ASP A 278 -30.76 -15.28 17.75
CA ASP A 278 -29.30 -15.41 17.73
C ASP A 278 -28.85 -16.80 18.20
N GLU A 279 -28.14 -17.55 17.34
CA GLU A 279 -27.54 -18.86 17.68
C GLU A 279 -26.53 -18.75 18.84
N HIS A 280 -25.95 -17.56 19.03
CA HIS A 280 -24.98 -17.26 20.08
C HIS A 280 -25.58 -16.53 21.29
N ALA A 281 -26.91 -16.44 21.42
CA ALA A 281 -27.57 -15.73 22.52
C ALA A 281 -27.11 -16.20 23.92
N ALA A 282 -26.96 -17.52 24.11
CA ALA A 282 -26.49 -18.09 25.38
C ALA A 282 -25.03 -17.71 25.68
N LEU A 283 -24.17 -17.60 24.66
CA LEU A 283 -22.78 -17.17 24.83
C LEU A 283 -22.71 -15.68 25.18
N ASN A 284 -23.46 -14.84 24.47
CA ASN A 284 -23.55 -13.40 24.73
C ASN A 284 -24.11 -13.11 26.13
N THR A 285 -25.08 -13.92 26.57
CA THR A 285 -25.63 -13.84 27.93
C THR A 285 -24.59 -14.22 28.97
N ARG A 286 -23.76 -15.26 28.73
CA ARG A 286 -22.64 -15.59 29.62
C ARG A 286 -21.59 -14.48 29.69
N THR A 287 -21.31 -13.82 28.56
CA THR A 287 -20.43 -12.64 28.54
C THR A 287 -21.01 -11.51 29.40
N PHE A 288 -22.30 -11.22 29.28
CA PHE A 288 -22.97 -10.24 30.14
C PHE A 288 -22.90 -10.62 31.62
N LEU A 289 -23.21 -11.87 31.97
CA LEU A 289 -23.14 -12.37 33.35
C LEU A 289 -21.72 -12.33 33.92
N SER A 290 -20.69 -12.45 33.07
CA SER A 290 -19.30 -12.31 33.51
C SER A 290 -18.97 -10.90 34.05
N ALA A 291 -19.73 -9.87 33.67
CA ALA A 291 -19.58 -8.52 34.26
C ALA A 291 -19.83 -8.53 35.77
N PHE A 292 -20.79 -9.33 36.26
CA PHE A 292 -21.05 -9.50 37.70
C PHE A 292 -19.88 -10.20 38.41
N MET A 293 -19.28 -11.22 37.78
CA MET A 293 -18.11 -11.91 38.34
C MET A 293 -16.89 -10.99 38.41
N MET A 294 -16.65 -10.21 37.35
CA MET A 294 -15.48 -9.35 37.23
C MET A 294 -15.52 -8.19 38.23
N THR A 295 -16.70 -7.62 38.44
CA THR A 295 -16.89 -6.51 39.40
C THR A 295 -16.89 -6.99 40.85
N ALA A 296 -17.47 -8.16 41.15
CA ALA A 296 -17.52 -8.69 42.51
C ALA A 296 -16.21 -9.35 42.97
N HIS A 297 -15.50 -10.06 42.08
CA HIS A 297 -14.30 -10.83 42.40
C HIS A 297 -13.14 -10.56 41.43
N PRO A 298 -12.64 -9.31 41.33
CA PRO A 298 -11.61 -8.95 40.36
C PRO A 298 -10.29 -9.72 40.55
N VAL A 299 -9.90 -10.00 41.80
CA VAL A 299 -8.66 -10.72 42.13
C VAL A 299 -8.68 -12.18 41.69
N SER A 300 -9.86 -12.80 41.68
CA SER A 300 -10.02 -14.22 41.30
C SER A 300 -10.14 -14.42 39.79
N VAL A 301 -10.58 -13.39 39.06
CA VAL A 301 -10.82 -13.46 37.60
C VAL A 301 -9.62 -12.96 36.79
N LEU A 302 -8.94 -11.91 37.26
CA LEU A 302 -7.89 -11.23 36.51
C LEU A 302 -6.49 -11.60 37.04
N GLN A 303 -5.58 -12.02 36.16
CA GLN A 303 -4.20 -12.35 36.52
C GLN A 303 -3.42 -11.12 37.03
N ASN A 304 -3.70 -9.94 36.46
CA ASN A 304 -3.13 -8.67 36.88
C ASN A 304 -4.22 -7.62 37.07
N THR A 305 -4.52 -7.29 38.32
CA THR A 305 -5.53 -6.27 38.64
C THR A 305 -5.06 -4.86 38.33
N LYS A 306 -3.77 -4.59 38.11
CA LYS A 306 -3.22 -3.24 37.89
C LYS A 306 -2.97 -2.89 36.42
N GLY A 307 -3.25 -3.80 35.49
CA GLY A 307 -3.08 -3.51 34.07
C GLY A 307 -4.11 -2.50 33.55
N ALA A 308 -3.69 -1.67 32.58
CA ALA A 308 -4.55 -0.60 32.05
C ALA A 308 -5.79 -1.15 31.32
N GLN A 309 -5.66 -2.29 30.63
CA GLN A 309 -6.79 -2.94 29.94
C GLN A 309 -7.76 -3.57 30.93
N GLU A 310 -7.25 -4.20 31.99
CA GLU A 310 -8.03 -4.81 33.06
C GLU A 310 -8.81 -3.76 33.86
N GLN A 311 -8.19 -2.62 34.16
CA GLN A 311 -8.85 -1.49 34.82
C GLN A 311 -9.93 -0.84 33.96
N ASP A 312 -9.66 -0.62 32.67
CA ASP A 312 -10.66 -0.13 31.71
C ASP A 312 -11.86 -1.08 31.59
N LEU A 313 -11.60 -2.39 31.55
CA LEU A 313 -12.62 -3.42 31.49
C LEU A 313 -13.48 -3.48 32.77
N LEU A 314 -12.86 -3.36 33.95
CA LEU A 314 -13.58 -3.28 35.22
C LEU A 314 -14.44 -2.01 35.30
N SER A 315 -13.91 -0.87 34.86
CA SER A 315 -14.65 0.39 34.79
C SER A 315 -15.90 0.25 33.90
N LYS A 316 -15.73 -0.25 32.68
CA LYS A 316 -16.84 -0.46 31.71
C LYS A 316 -17.85 -1.49 32.19
N ALA A 317 -17.41 -2.55 32.86
CA ALA A 317 -18.30 -3.53 33.48
C ALA A 317 -19.15 -2.89 34.59
N SER A 318 -18.53 -2.07 35.45
CA SER A 318 -19.23 -1.38 36.54
C SER A 318 -20.26 -0.36 36.02
N GLU A 319 -19.92 0.37 34.95
CA GLU A 319 -20.82 1.32 34.29
C GLU A 319 -22.03 0.61 33.66
N LEU A 320 -21.79 -0.51 32.97
CA LEU A 320 -22.85 -1.35 32.41
C LEU A 320 -23.80 -1.86 33.49
N LEU A 321 -23.28 -2.43 34.58
CA LEU A 321 -24.10 -2.96 35.68
C LEU A 321 -24.89 -1.85 36.38
N THR A 322 -24.26 -0.69 36.63
CA THR A 322 -24.93 0.46 37.23
C THR A 322 -26.06 0.98 36.34
N SER A 323 -25.81 1.10 35.02
CA SER A 323 -26.83 1.49 34.05
C SER A 323 -27.97 0.47 33.99
N PHE A 324 -27.64 -0.83 34.00
CA PHE A 324 -28.62 -1.92 33.98
C PHE A 324 -29.50 -1.92 35.24
N GLU A 325 -28.92 -1.80 36.43
CA GLU A 325 -29.66 -1.76 37.70
C GLU A 325 -30.55 -0.52 37.80
N ASN A 326 -30.05 0.65 37.36
CA ASN A 326 -30.84 1.88 37.29
C ASN A 326 -32.06 1.76 36.36
N ASN A 327 -31.90 1.05 35.24
CA ASN A 327 -33.00 0.77 34.31
C ASN A 327 -34.01 -0.22 34.93
N MET A 328 -33.51 -1.28 35.58
CA MET A 328 -34.33 -2.28 36.28
C MET A 328 -35.17 -1.68 37.42
N ALA A 329 -34.58 -0.80 38.23
CA ALA A 329 -35.26 -0.16 39.36
C ALA A 329 -36.42 0.77 38.94
N ARG A 330 -36.39 1.27 37.69
CA ARG A 330 -37.42 2.18 37.15
C ARG A 330 -38.55 1.43 36.43
N LEU A 331 -38.47 0.11 36.25
CA LEU A 331 -39.52 -0.67 35.60
C LEU A 331 -40.78 -0.74 36.47
N ALA A 332 -41.89 -0.22 35.96
CA ALA A 332 -43.15 -0.14 36.69
C ALA A 332 -44.36 -0.30 35.74
N PRO A 333 -45.58 -0.50 36.27
CA PRO A 333 -46.77 -0.54 35.43
C PRO A 333 -46.97 0.71 34.57
N TRP A 334 -46.58 1.90 35.09
CA TRP A 334 -46.76 3.18 34.39
C TRP A 334 -45.89 3.32 33.13
N ASN A 335 -44.73 2.66 33.04
CA ASN A 335 -43.86 2.70 31.85
C ASN A 335 -43.97 1.43 31.01
N SER A 336 -45.03 0.64 31.23
CA SER A 336 -45.25 -0.62 30.52
C SER A 336 -44.09 -1.61 30.61
N TYR A 337 -43.31 -1.56 31.71
CA TYR A 337 -42.09 -2.33 31.91
C TYR A 337 -41.06 -2.15 30.76
N ILE A 338 -40.96 -0.95 30.21
CA ILE A 338 -39.93 -0.58 29.22
C ILE A 338 -39.18 0.67 29.71
N PRO A 339 -37.83 0.68 29.65
CA PRO A 339 -37.04 1.89 29.91
C PRO A 339 -37.32 3.05 28.96
N SER A 340 -36.98 4.29 29.33
CA SER A 340 -37.08 5.41 28.38
C SER A 340 -36.15 5.18 27.17
N PRO A 341 -36.48 5.71 25.97
CA PRO A 341 -35.67 5.49 24.78
C PRO A 341 -34.22 5.98 24.96
N THR A 342 -34.04 7.12 25.64
CA THR A 342 -32.72 7.68 25.98
C THR A 342 -31.91 6.77 26.91
N GLN A 343 -32.56 6.14 27.89
CA GLN A 343 -31.89 5.22 28.80
C GLN A 343 -31.56 3.87 28.16
N LEU A 344 -32.42 3.40 27.25
CA LEU A 344 -32.16 2.19 26.46
C LEU A 344 -30.95 2.40 25.55
N GLU A 345 -30.84 3.58 24.92
CA GLU A 345 -29.67 3.93 24.11
C GLU A 345 -28.38 3.97 24.94
N ALA A 346 -28.40 4.61 26.11
CA ALA A 346 -27.26 4.62 27.02
C ALA A 346 -26.88 3.21 27.50
N LEU A 347 -27.86 2.37 27.83
CA LEU A 347 -27.63 0.96 28.21
C LEU A 347 -27.04 0.16 27.04
N SER A 348 -27.55 0.35 25.82
CA SER A 348 -27.04 -0.26 24.60
C SER A 348 -25.58 0.12 24.32
N GLN A 349 -25.25 1.41 24.46
CA GLN A 349 -23.88 1.91 24.31
C GLN A 349 -22.94 1.31 25.37
N SER A 350 -23.35 1.26 26.64
CA SER A 350 -22.55 0.65 27.72
C SER A 350 -22.35 -0.86 27.49
N TYR A 351 -23.36 -1.57 26.99
CA TYR A 351 -23.31 -3.00 26.67
C TYR A 351 -22.36 -3.28 25.50
N SER A 352 -22.43 -2.50 24.43
CA SER A 352 -21.51 -2.58 23.29
C SER A 352 -20.06 -2.27 23.69
N THR A 353 -19.88 -1.22 24.51
CA THR A 353 -18.56 -0.81 25.02
C THR A 353 -17.92 -1.90 25.89
N TYR A 354 -18.69 -2.48 26.82
CA TYR A 354 -18.22 -3.59 27.64
C TYR A 354 -17.93 -4.85 26.82
N THR A 355 -18.85 -5.29 25.95
CA THR A 355 -18.65 -6.52 25.16
C THR A 355 -17.46 -6.40 24.21
N SER A 356 -17.23 -5.23 23.63
CA SER A 356 -16.04 -4.94 22.82
C SER A 356 -14.75 -4.99 23.65
N ALA A 357 -14.74 -4.33 24.82
CA ALA A 357 -13.59 -4.36 25.74
C ALA A 357 -13.29 -5.78 26.24
N PHE A 358 -14.33 -6.56 26.57
CA PHE A 358 -14.22 -7.95 26.99
C PHE A 358 -13.66 -8.84 25.88
N ALA A 359 -14.10 -8.66 24.63
CA ALA A 359 -13.57 -9.39 23.50
C ALA A 359 -12.08 -9.08 23.25
N ALA A 360 -11.69 -7.80 23.36
CA ALA A 360 -10.30 -7.38 23.22
C ALA A 360 -9.41 -7.96 24.33
N TRP A 361 -9.85 -7.87 25.59
CA TRP A 361 -9.16 -8.47 26.73
C TRP A 361 -9.05 -9.99 26.59
N ARG A 362 -10.14 -10.69 26.26
CA ARG A 362 -10.14 -12.15 26.05
C ARG A 362 -9.17 -12.57 24.95
N LEU A 363 -9.07 -11.80 23.86
CA LEU A 363 -8.14 -12.09 22.78
C LEU A 363 -6.69 -11.97 23.27
N GLN A 364 -6.37 -10.93 24.03
CA GLN A 364 -5.03 -10.71 24.58
C GLN A 364 -4.67 -11.73 25.67
N ASP A 365 -5.59 -12.04 26.59
CA ASP A 365 -5.36 -13.05 27.62
C ASP A 365 -5.14 -14.45 26.99
N SER A 366 -5.96 -14.79 25.98
CA SER A 366 -5.78 -16.03 25.23
C SER A 366 -4.45 -16.10 24.48
N SER A 367 -3.96 -14.97 23.93
CA SER A 367 -2.69 -14.92 23.21
C SER A 367 -1.50 -15.08 24.17
N VAL A 368 -1.52 -14.40 25.32
CA VAL A 368 -0.51 -14.53 26.38
C VAL A 368 -0.45 -15.96 26.91
N LEU A 369 -1.61 -16.59 27.15
CA LEU A 369 -1.67 -17.98 27.57
C LEU A 369 -1.08 -18.93 26.50
N ILE A 370 -1.43 -18.72 25.23
CA ILE A 370 -0.89 -19.51 24.11
C ILE A 370 0.63 -19.31 24.00
N GLU A 371 1.13 -18.08 24.13
CA GLU A 371 2.56 -17.78 24.09
C GLU A 371 3.32 -18.44 25.24
N GLY A 372 2.78 -18.38 26.47
CA GLY A 372 3.35 -19.08 27.62
C GLY A 372 3.39 -20.61 27.43
N MET A 373 2.31 -21.18 26.89
CA MET A 373 2.27 -22.60 26.55
C MET A 373 3.27 -22.98 25.45
N VAL A 374 3.43 -22.14 24.43
CA VAL A 374 4.41 -22.34 23.35
C VAL A 374 5.84 -22.20 23.89
N ALA A 375 6.10 -21.26 24.78
CA ALA A 375 7.40 -21.10 25.44
C ALA A 375 7.77 -22.34 26.25
N SER A 376 6.86 -22.82 27.10
CA SER A 376 7.03 -24.09 27.85
C SER A 376 7.25 -25.29 26.92
N PHE A 377 6.54 -25.35 25.79
CA PHE A 377 6.77 -26.39 24.78
C PHE A 377 8.18 -26.32 24.18
N VAL A 378 8.69 -25.11 23.89
CA VAL A 378 10.05 -24.92 23.37
C VAL A 378 11.13 -25.26 24.40
N GLU A 379 10.89 -24.95 25.68
CA GLU A 379 11.79 -25.36 26.78
C GLU A 379 11.86 -26.88 26.90
N LEU A 380 10.71 -27.56 26.86
CA LEU A 380 10.66 -29.03 26.84
C LEU A 380 11.34 -29.61 25.60
N ASP A 381 11.22 -28.99 24.42
CA ASP A 381 11.96 -29.42 23.21
C ASP A 381 13.48 -29.21 23.37
N ALA A 382 13.90 -28.14 24.04
CA ALA A 382 15.31 -27.88 24.31
C ALA A 382 15.92 -28.92 25.29
N ILE A 383 15.19 -29.27 26.34
CA ILE A 383 15.55 -30.33 27.30
C ILE A 383 15.54 -31.69 26.60
N TRP A 384 14.54 -31.95 25.75
CA TRP A 384 14.46 -33.19 24.98
C TRP A 384 15.69 -33.38 24.10
N GLN A 385 16.18 -32.32 23.45
CA GLN A 385 17.39 -32.38 22.62
C GLN A 385 18.68 -32.68 23.40
N THR A 386 18.73 -32.43 24.71
CA THR A 386 19.90 -32.79 25.54
C THR A 386 19.80 -34.20 26.09
N VAL A 387 18.58 -34.67 26.39
CA VAL A 387 18.33 -35.98 26.98
C VAL A 387 18.25 -37.10 25.92
N ARG A 388 17.85 -36.78 24.69
CA ARG A 388 17.64 -37.76 23.61
C ARG A 388 18.86 -38.65 23.31
N ASP A 389 20.07 -38.14 23.53
CA ASP A 389 21.32 -38.84 23.26
C ASP A 389 21.89 -39.56 24.50
N ASP A 390 21.30 -39.41 25.69
CA ASP A 390 21.78 -40.06 26.93
C ASP A 390 21.01 -41.38 27.15
N SER A 391 21.61 -42.50 26.72
CA SER A 391 21.05 -43.85 26.83
C SER A 391 21.45 -44.59 28.13
N ARG A 392 21.97 -43.87 29.12
CA ARG A 392 22.49 -44.45 30.37
C ARG A 392 21.39 -44.59 31.42
N GLY A 393 20.59 -45.65 31.33
CA GLY A 393 19.73 -46.14 32.41
C GLY A 393 18.22 -46.01 32.19
N GLU A 394 17.45 -46.88 32.85
CA GLU A 394 15.98 -46.95 32.76
C GLU A 394 15.29 -45.62 33.14
N VAL A 395 15.87 -44.88 34.08
CA VAL A 395 15.38 -43.56 34.54
C VAL A 395 15.39 -42.51 33.41
N ALA A 396 16.35 -42.57 32.49
CA ALA A 396 16.40 -41.65 31.35
C ALA A 396 15.26 -41.91 30.35
N ASN A 397 14.85 -43.17 30.20
CA ASN A 397 13.72 -43.55 29.36
C ASN A 397 12.39 -43.08 29.97
N ASP A 398 12.21 -43.21 31.28
CA ASP A 398 11.00 -42.71 31.96
C ASP A 398 10.90 -41.19 31.88
N TYR A 399 12.01 -40.48 32.07
CA TYR A 399 12.08 -39.02 31.90
C TYR A 399 11.80 -38.60 30.45
N SER A 400 12.30 -39.35 29.46
CA SER A 400 12.03 -39.15 28.03
C SER A 400 10.56 -39.26 27.67
N LYS A 401 9.86 -40.17 28.35
CA LYS A 401 8.46 -40.47 28.13
C LYS A 401 7.59 -39.39 28.76
N ALA A 402 7.90 -38.98 29.99
CA ALA A 402 7.23 -37.88 30.67
C ALA A 402 7.31 -36.54 29.89
N ILE A 403 8.47 -36.22 29.30
CA ILE A 403 8.62 -35.01 28.46
C ILE A 403 7.74 -35.10 27.21
N ARG A 404 7.70 -36.25 26.54
CA ARG A 404 6.86 -36.45 25.35
C ARG A 404 5.37 -36.37 25.68
N ASP A 405 4.93 -36.98 26.78
CA ASP A 405 3.54 -36.95 27.22
C ASP A 405 3.10 -35.51 27.54
N ASN A 406 3.95 -34.73 28.23
CA ASN A 406 3.71 -33.31 28.49
C ASN A 406 3.69 -32.46 27.19
N GLN A 407 4.57 -32.74 26.23
CA GLN A 407 4.54 -32.07 24.92
C GLN A 407 3.24 -32.36 24.15
N VAL A 408 2.75 -33.60 24.16
CA VAL A 408 1.49 -33.97 23.52
C VAL A 408 0.31 -33.24 24.18
N MET A 409 0.29 -33.19 25.51
CA MET A 409 -0.75 -32.47 26.27
C MET A 409 -0.75 -30.96 25.99
N LEU A 410 0.42 -30.32 25.97
CA LEU A 410 0.55 -28.90 25.62
C LEU A 410 0.12 -28.64 24.17
N LEU A 411 0.53 -29.50 23.23
CA LEU A 411 0.16 -29.36 21.83
C LEU A 411 -1.34 -29.51 21.62
N ALA A 412 -2.00 -30.46 22.29
CA ALA A 412 -3.46 -30.63 22.22
C ALA A 412 -4.19 -29.38 22.75
N ARG A 413 -3.74 -28.82 23.88
CA ARG A 413 -4.33 -27.60 24.47
C ARG A 413 -4.09 -26.36 23.59
N ILE A 414 -2.88 -26.17 23.03
CA ILE A 414 -2.58 -25.05 22.12
C ILE A 414 -3.45 -25.15 20.86
N LYS A 415 -3.63 -26.36 20.29
CA LYS A 415 -4.51 -26.58 19.13
C LYS A 415 -5.97 -26.26 19.43
N LYS A 416 -6.45 -26.56 20.64
CA LYS A 416 -7.81 -26.26 21.07
C LYS A 416 -8.06 -24.75 21.22
N LEU A 417 -7.06 -24.00 21.69
CA LEU A 417 -7.19 -22.55 21.92
C LEU A 417 -6.91 -21.70 20.67
N ALA A 418 -5.90 -22.05 19.87
CA ALA A 418 -5.47 -21.26 18.70
C ALA A 418 -6.06 -21.75 17.36
N GLY A 419 -6.61 -22.96 17.33
CA GLY A 419 -6.89 -23.70 16.10
C GLY A 419 -5.68 -24.48 15.58
N ALA A 420 -5.93 -25.61 14.91
CA ALA A 420 -4.88 -26.57 14.54
C ALA A 420 -3.79 -25.98 13.64
N GLU A 421 -4.16 -25.16 12.65
CA GLU A 421 -3.19 -24.56 11.72
C GLU A 421 -2.34 -23.47 12.36
N ARG A 422 -2.97 -22.52 13.06
CA ARG A 422 -2.27 -21.42 13.73
C ARG A 422 -1.34 -21.93 14.84
N ALA A 423 -1.78 -22.92 15.61
CA ALA A 423 -0.94 -23.60 16.61
C ALA A 423 0.34 -24.18 15.99
N ASN A 424 0.21 -24.90 14.87
CA ASN A 424 1.36 -25.48 14.16
C ASN A 424 2.33 -24.41 13.65
N ILE A 425 1.82 -23.27 13.18
CA ILE A 425 2.65 -22.15 12.70
C ILE A 425 3.42 -21.50 13.85
N LEU A 426 2.76 -21.21 14.98
CA LEU A 426 3.38 -20.60 16.16
C LEU A 426 4.48 -21.50 16.73
N ILE A 427 4.21 -22.80 16.89
CA ILE A 427 5.19 -23.77 17.37
C ILE A 427 6.37 -23.86 16.40
N LYS A 428 6.14 -23.98 15.08
CA LYS A 428 7.22 -24.02 14.08
C LYS A 428 8.07 -22.76 14.09
N LYS A 429 7.46 -21.58 14.26
CA LYS A 429 8.16 -20.30 14.34
C LYS A 429 9.02 -20.24 15.61
N ALA A 430 8.45 -20.58 16.76
CA ALA A 430 9.13 -20.56 18.06
C ALA A 430 10.29 -21.56 18.12
N ILE A 431 10.11 -22.79 17.61
CA ILE A 431 11.19 -23.78 17.50
C ILE A 431 12.31 -23.28 16.58
N ARG A 432 11.97 -22.68 15.43
CA ARG A 432 12.96 -22.14 14.49
C ARG A 432 13.75 -20.99 15.12
N GLU A 433 13.08 -20.13 15.88
CA GLU A 433 13.70 -19.02 16.59
C GLU A 433 14.62 -19.50 17.72
N SER A 434 14.17 -20.45 18.54
CA SER A 434 14.99 -21.11 19.56
C SER A 434 16.25 -21.78 18.97
N ARG A 435 16.11 -22.47 17.84
CA ARG A 435 17.24 -23.08 17.12
C ARG A 435 18.22 -22.07 16.54
N ARG A 436 17.76 -20.85 16.21
CA ARG A 436 18.63 -19.75 15.73
C ARG A 436 19.42 -19.10 16.85
N ARG A 437 18.88 -19.09 18.08
CA ARG A 437 19.52 -18.46 19.26
C ARG A 437 20.64 -19.28 19.90
N LYS A 438 20.91 -20.52 19.43
CA LYS A 438 21.93 -21.40 20.01
C LYS A 438 23.32 -21.21 19.35
N PRO A 439 24.38 -20.84 20.10
CA PRO A 439 25.76 -20.93 19.60
C PRO A 439 26.18 -22.41 19.43
N LYS A 440 27.09 -22.67 18.46
CA LYS A 440 27.59 -24.01 18.11
C LYS A 440 28.10 -24.78 19.34
N ARG A 441 27.78 -26.08 19.40
CA ARG A 441 28.21 -27.06 20.42
C ARG A 441 29.73 -26.97 20.66
N ARG A 442 30.16 -26.93 21.93
CA ARG A 442 31.54 -27.21 22.35
C ARG A 442 31.83 -28.72 22.23
N ASN A 443 33.08 -29.05 21.91
CA ASN A 443 33.56 -30.43 21.71
C ASN A 443 33.42 -31.30 22.99
N PRO A 444 33.15 -32.61 22.84
CA PRO A 444 32.88 -33.54 23.95
C PRO A 444 34.17 -34.13 24.56
N ALA A 445 35.18 -33.31 24.85
CA ALA A 445 36.46 -33.78 25.38
C ALA A 445 36.88 -33.14 26.71
N GLU A 446 36.01 -32.34 27.34
CA GLU A 446 36.38 -31.61 28.55
C GLU A 446 35.25 -31.62 29.59
N VAL A 447 34.94 -32.80 30.12
CA VAL A 447 34.20 -32.96 31.38
C VAL A 447 34.83 -34.12 32.14
N ARG A 448 35.68 -33.82 33.12
CA ARG A 448 36.06 -34.77 34.19
C ARG A 448 34.93 -34.81 35.22
N PRO A 449 34.61 -35.98 35.81
CA PRO A 449 33.52 -36.09 36.76
C PRO A 449 33.98 -35.57 38.13
N ARG A 450 33.15 -34.77 38.80
CA ARG A 450 33.36 -34.42 40.22
C ARG A 450 32.22 -34.99 41.04
N GLY A 451 32.61 -35.68 42.10
CA GLY A 451 31.77 -36.53 42.93
C GLY A 451 30.81 -35.79 43.85
N VAL A 452 29.93 -36.62 44.39
CA VAL A 452 28.83 -36.35 45.32
C VAL A 452 29.33 -35.74 46.63
N GLY A 453 28.61 -34.74 47.14
CA GLY A 453 28.70 -34.22 48.50
C GLY A 453 27.40 -33.49 48.85
N SER A 454 26.70 -34.01 49.86
CA SER A 454 25.37 -33.62 50.35
C SER A 454 25.45 -32.45 51.37
N PRO A 455 24.36 -31.98 52.02
CA PRO A 455 23.92 -30.58 52.01
C PRO A 455 24.06 -29.83 53.35
N SER A 456 23.87 -28.50 53.36
CA SER A 456 23.51 -27.71 54.55
C SER A 456 22.99 -26.31 54.20
N PRO A 457 22.26 -25.65 55.13
CA PRO A 457 21.03 -24.91 54.81
C PRO A 457 21.07 -23.40 55.12
N ALA A 458 19.99 -22.73 54.68
CA ALA A 458 19.34 -21.51 55.21
C ALA A 458 20.20 -20.36 55.80
N HIS A 459 20.18 -19.19 55.15
CA HIS A 459 19.52 -17.96 55.62
C HIS A 459 19.75 -16.75 54.68
N ASP A 460 18.72 -15.89 54.59
CA ASP A 460 18.66 -14.47 54.15
C ASP A 460 19.87 -13.59 54.62
N PRO A 461 20.17 -12.38 54.06
CA PRO A 461 19.20 -11.30 53.77
C PRO A 461 19.54 -10.25 52.66
N SER A 462 18.58 -9.36 52.46
CA SER A 462 18.53 -7.99 51.88
C SER A 462 19.78 -7.18 51.43
N GLN A 463 19.58 -6.51 50.27
CA GLN A 463 19.87 -5.10 49.86
C GLN A 463 21.25 -4.61 49.34
N SER A 464 21.15 -3.93 48.17
CA SER A 464 21.99 -2.84 47.59
C SER A 464 23.36 -3.24 47.00
N SER A 465 23.88 -2.75 45.87
CA SER A 465 23.61 -1.59 44.99
C SER A 465 24.42 -1.70 43.67
N MET A 466 24.07 -0.84 42.70
CA MET A 466 24.87 -0.27 41.59
C MET A 466 25.07 -0.99 40.24
N ALA A 467 24.63 -0.24 39.21
CA ALA A 467 25.31 0.09 37.94
C ALA A 467 24.78 -0.53 36.63
N ALA A 468 24.35 0.39 35.75
CA ALA A 468 23.90 0.35 34.35
C ALA A 468 24.93 -0.26 33.36
N PRO A 469 24.67 -0.48 32.04
CA PRO A 469 23.72 0.24 31.20
C PRO A 469 22.89 -0.52 30.14
N GLU A 470 22.04 0.33 29.57
CA GLU A 470 20.96 0.25 28.59
C GLU A 470 21.30 -0.34 27.21
N GLY A 471 20.23 -0.79 26.54
CA GLY A 471 20.20 -1.08 25.11
C GLY A 471 18.84 -1.57 24.63
N THR A 472 17.73 -1.06 25.18
CA THR A 472 16.36 -1.34 24.72
C THR A 472 15.79 -0.13 24.01
N SER A 473 15.38 -0.34 22.76
CA SER A 473 14.57 0.58 21.97
C SER A 473 13.31 0.96 22.75
N ALA A 474 13.31 2.18 23.27
CA ALA A 474 12.13 2.82 23.82
C ALA A 474 11.19 3.18 22.67
N VAL A 475 10.01 2.54 22.68
CA VAL A 475 8.79 3.12 22.12
C VAL A 475 8.31 4.10 23.19
N LEU A 476 8.39 5.39 22.91
CA LEU A 476 7.76 6.42 23.72
C LEU A 476 6.27 6.54 23.35
N PRO A 477 5.40 6.86 24.33
CA PRO A 477 3.98 7.15 24.12
C PRO A 477 3.79 8.49 23.39
N PRO A 478 2.64 8.71 22.74
CA PRO A 478 2.37 9.97 22.04
C PRO A 478 2.18 11.07 23.08
N SER A 479 3.11 12.03 23.11
CA SER A 479 2.92 13.30 23.81
C SER A 479 1.91 14.14 23.02
N ASP A 480 0.96 14.73 23.75
CA ASP A 480 0.07 15.77 23.28
C ASP A 480 0.86 16.91 22.62
N GLU A 481 0.85 16.98 21.30
CA GLU A 481 1.13 18.20 20.54
C GLU A 481 -0.19 18.72 19.97
N LEU A 482 -0.70 19.79 20.59
CA LEU A 482 -1.78 20.60 20.07
C LEU A 482 -1.27 21.37 18.84
N GLU A 483 -1.44 20.81 17.64
CA GLU A 483 -1.21 21.53 16.38
C GLU A 483 -2.49 22.24 15.90
N TYR A 484 -2.43 23.58 15.96
CA TYR A 484 -3.36 24.54 15.38
C TYR A 484 -3.22 24.63 13.84
N PRO A 485 -4.26 25.08 13.12
CA PRO A 485 -4.09 25.75 11.84
C PRO A 485 -4.85 27.09 11.81
N PHE A 486 -4.31 27.98 10.99
CA PHE A 486 -4.80 29.32 10.63
C PHE A 486 -4.49 30.45 11.61
N GLY A 487 -3.22 30.86 11.61
CA GLY A 487 -2.76 32.16 12.12
C GLY A 487 -1.23 32.20 12.23
N GLU A 488 -0.58 32.96 11.33
CA GLU A 488 0.85 33.29 11.29
C GLU A 488 1.84 32.11 11.17
N GLN A 489 2.46 31.98 9.99
CA GLN A 489 3.57 31.05 9.76
C GLN A 489 4.71 31.39 10.73
N SER A 490 4.96 30.53 11.72
CA SER A 490 6.14 30.65 12.57
C SER A 490 7.40 30.56 11.73
N SER A 491 8.42 31.37 12.06
CA SER A 491 9.74 31.35 11.39
C SER A 491 10.37 29.94 11.36
N THR A 492 10.03 29.09 12.33
CA THR A 492 10.46 27.68 12.40
C THR A 492 9.85 26.80 11.30
N ASP A 493 8.64 27.08 10.85
CA ASP A 493 7.96 26.28 9.83
C ASP A 493 8.45 26.65 8.43
N ILE A 494 8.71 27.94 8.21
CA ILE A 494 9.32 28.44 6.97
C ILE A 494 10.72 27.83 6.80
N THR A 495 11.53 27.83 7.87
CA THR A 495 12.88 27.23 7.81
C THR A 495 12.83 25.72 7.62
N ARG A 496 11.88 25.00 8.23
CA ARG A 496 11.65 23.57 7.97
C ARG A 496 11.25 23.30 6.52
N GLN A 497 10.31 24.06 5.97
CA GLN A 497 9.86 23.92 4.58
C GLN A 497 10.97 24.24 3.57
N LEU A 498 11.86 25.19 3.88
CA LEU A 498 13.00 25.51 3.03
C LEU A 498 14.02 24.37 2.95
N PHE A 499 14.33 23.69 4.07
CA PHE A 499 15.37 22.67 4.13
C PHE A 499 14.87 21.22 4.03
N THR A 500 13.56 21.00 4.18
CA THR A 500 12.93 19.68 4.05
C THR A 500 11.71 19.79 3.13
N PRO A 501 11.72 19.18 1.94
CA PRO A 501 10.60 19.24 0.99
C PRO A 501 9.41 18.33 1.41
N MET A 502 9.36 17.89 2.67
CA MET A 502 8.36 16.94 3.14
C MET A 502 7.08 17.69 3.54
N PRO A 503 5.94 17.44 2.87
CA PRO A 503 4.66 18.02 3.25
C PRO A 503 4.12 17.34 4.52
N ASN A 504 3.06 17.92 5.08
CA ASN A 504 2.38 17.32 6.24
C ASN A 504 1.91 15.89 5.91
N ASN A 505 1.95 14.99 6.90
CA ASN A 505 1.58 13.58 6.77
C ASN A 505 0.21 13.39 6.12
N ARG A 506 -0.75 14.27 6.43
CA ARG A 506 -2.10 14.25 5.83
C ARG A 506 -2.06 14.54 4.32
N VAL A 507 -1.38 15.61 3.92
CA VAL A 507 -1.20 15.99 2.51
C VAL A 507 -0.47 14.87 1.77
N LEU A 508 0.57 14.29 2.36
CA LEU A 508 1.33 13.19 1.75
C LEU A 508 0.48 11.94 1.50
N ALA A 509 -0.30 11.51 2.49
CA ALA A 509 -1.17 10.35 2.37
C ALA A 509 -2.25 10.58 1.30
N HIS A 510 -2.80 11.80 1.24
CA HIS A 510 -3.77 12.22 0.22
C HIS A 510 -3.16 12.22 -1.19
N GLU A 511 -2.00 12.85 -1.37
CA GLU A 511 -1.30 12.90 -2.66
C GLU A 511 -0.92 11.50 -3.16
N LEU A 512 -0.44 10.61 -2.28
CA LEU A 512 -0.14 9.22 -2.63
C LEU A 512 -1.39 8.42 -3.02
N ALA A 513 -2.53 8.69 -2.39
CA ALA A 513 -3.78 8.02 -2.72
C ALA A 513 -4.29 8.42 -4.11
N ILE A 514 -4.10 9.68 -4.52
CA ILE A 514 -4.46 10.20 -5.84
C ILE A 514 -3.44 9.79 -6.90
N ASP A 515 -2.16 10.02 -6.64
CA ASP A 515 -1.06 9.66 -7.52
C ASP A 515 -0.12 8.66 -6.85
N LYS A 516 -0.23 7.39 -7.29
CA LYS A 516 0.57 6.29 -6.75
C LYS A 516 2.06 6.45 -7.04
N GLU A 517 2.41 7.29 -8.02
CA GLU A 517 3.79 7.59 -8.39
C GLU A 517 4.25 8.95 -7.85
N TYR A 518 3.50 9.53 -6.90
CA TYR A 518 3.84 10.81 -6.30
C TYR A 518 5.27 10.80 -5.75
N ARG A 519 6.01 11.84 -6.13
CA ARG A 519 7.37 12.11 -5.66
C ARG A 519 7.46 13.55 -5.22
N LEU A 520 8.20 13.74 -4.13
CA LEU A 520 8.54 15.06 -3.63
C LEU A 520 9.38 15.76 -4.69
N SER A 521 8.87 16.91 -5.15
CA SER A 521 9.58 17.84 -6.01
C SER A 521 10.25 18.91 -5.16
N ASP A 522 11.34 19.45 -5.69
CA ASP A 522 12.11 20.47 -5.01
C ASP A 522 11.59 21.87 -5.38
N THR A 523 10.45 22.25 -4.82
CA THR A 523 9.81 23.56 -5.09
C THR A 523 10.66 24.73 -4.60
N SER A 524 11.51 24.49 -3.60
CA SER A 524 12.37 25.51 -2.98
C SER A 524 13.82 25.46 -3.47
N ALA A 525 14.10 24.76 -4.57
CA ALA A 525 15.46 24.61 -5.11
C ALA A 525 16.14 25.95 -5.39
N GLU A 526 15.41 26.89 -6.01
CA GLU A 526 15.92 28.21 -6.37
C GLU A 526 16.15 29.08 -5.14
N LEU A 527 15.18 29.11 -4.21
CA LEU A 527 15.30 29.82 -2.94
C LEU A 527 16.47 29.29 -2.10
N ARG A 528 16.67 27.97 -2.06
CA ARG A 528 17.83 27.35 -1.41
C ARG A 528 19.13 27.68 -2.13
N ALA A 529 19.14 27.73 -3.46
CA ALA A 529 20.33 28.10 -4.21
C ALA A 529 20.75 29.56 -3.92
N ASP A 530 19.79 30.46 -3.81
CA ASP A 530 20.04 31.87 -3.44
C ASP A 530 20.48 32.00 -1.98
N LEU A 531 19.86 31.24 -1.06
CA LEU A 531 20.29 31.17 0.34
C LEU A 531 21.72 30.62 0.47
N TYR A 532 22.03 29.51 -0.21
CA TYR A 532 23.38 28.96 -0.20
C TYR A 532 24.40 29.92 -0.85
N ARG A 533 24.01 30.70 -1.86
CA ARG A 533 24.87 31.74 -2.44
C ARG A 533 25.15 32.85 -1.42
N SER A 534 24.14 33.28 -0.67
CA SER A 534 24.29 34.21 0.45
C SER A 534 25.19 33.65 1.55
N ILE A 535 25.01 32.39 1.94
CA ILE A 535 25.85 31.69 2.92
C ILE A 535 27.30 31.61 2.43
N CYS A 536 27.54 31.30 1.15
CA CYS A 536 28.89 31.27 0.59
C CYS A 536 29.57 32.66 0.60
N ALA A 537 28.82 33.73 0.34
CA ALA A 537 29.34 35.10 0.45
C ALA A 537 29.69 35.45 1.91
N ALA A 538 28.83 35.08 2.87
CA ALA A 538 29.09 35.25 4.29
C ALA A 538 30.28 34.41 4.77
N MET A 539 30.43 33.19 4.27
CA MET A 539 31.58 32.32 4.56
C MET A 539 32.88 32.91 4.02
N LYS A 540 32.87 33.51 2.82
CA LYS A 540 34.03 34.22 2.26
C LYS A 540 34.44 35.39 3.16
N GLN A 541 33.47 36.21 3.56
CA GLN A 541 33.70 37.32 4.48
C GLN A 541 34.21 36.85 5.86
N GLY A 542 33.65 35.75 6.38
CA GLY A 542 34.11 35.14 7.63
C GLY A 542 35.54 34.62 7.55
N TYR A 543 35.94 34.06 6.41
CA TYR A 543 37.32 33.66 6.15
C TYR A 543 38.30 34.83 6.11
N GLU A 544 37.89 35.93 5.48
CA GLU A 544 38.66 37.19 5.46
C GLU A 544 38.76 37.82 6.87
N SER A 545 37.77 37.55 7.74
CA SER A 545 37.70 38.04 9.12
C SER A 545 38.37 37.14 10.16
N GLY A 546 38.80 35.92 9.78
CA GLY A 546 39.44 34.94 10.67
C GLY A 546 38.50 33.90 11.32
N ASP A 547 37.20 33.95 11.07
CA ASP A 547 36.16 33.06 11.63
C ASP A 547 35.86 31.83 10.75
N GLY A 548 36.82 31.39 9.93
CA GLY A 548 36.64 30.26 8.99
C GLY A 548 36.38 28.91 9.65
N GLU A 549 36.86 28.68 10.88
CA GLU A 549 36.67 27.41 11.63
C GLU A 549 35.19 27.09 11.85
N LEU A 550 34.41 28.08 12.30
CA LEU A 550 33.00 27.88 12.68
C LEU A 550 32.15 27.47 11.46
N TRP A 551 32.43 28.06 10.30
CA TRP A 551 31.77 27.74 9.04
C TRP A 551 32.07 26.32 8.57
N THR A 552 33.33 25.89 8.65
CA THR A 552 33.73 24.53 8.26
C THR A 552 33.11 23.47 9.16
N ILE A 553 33.05 23.71 10.47
CA ILE A 553 32.39 22.80 11.42
C ILE A 553 30.89 22.71 11.12
N SER A 554 30.23 23.84 10.92
CA SER A 554 28.78 23.89 10.63
C SER A 554 28.43 23.20 9.32
N ALA A 555 29.25 23.38 8.28
CA ALA A 555 29.05 22.71 7.00
C ALA A 555 29.30 21.19 7.11
N ALA A 556 30.32 20.77 7.85
CA ALA A 556 30.60 19.36 8.10
C ALA A 556 29.49 18.70 8.92
N GLU A 557 28.92 19.39 9.90
CA GLU A 557 27.77 18.94 10.69
C GLU A 557 26.55 18.73 9.80
N ASN A 558 26.21 19.70 8.96
CA ASN A 558 25.06 19.60 8.05
C ASN A 558 25.20 18.41 7.07
N ILE A 559 26.39 18.24 6.48
CA ILE A 559 26.69 17.13 5.57
C ILE A 559 26.62 15.79 6.32
N ARG A 560 27.22 15.71 7.51
CA ARG A 560 27.21 14.50 8.34
C ARG A 560 25.79 14.08 8.68
N GLU A 561 24.97 15.00 9.17
CA GLU A 561 23.60 14.71 9.59
C GLU A 561 22.75 14.18 8.42
N LYS A 562 22.83 14.83 7.25
CA LYS A 562 22.10 14.41 6.06
C LYS A 562 22.56 13.04 5.55
N LEU A 563 23.87 12.79 5.48
CA LEU A 563 24.40 11.51 5.03
C LEU A 563 24.08 10.36 5.99
N LEU A 564 24.18 10.59 7.31
CA LEU A 564 23.85 9.56 8.29
C LEU A 564 22.34 9.26 8.30
N ARG A 565 21.47 10.26 8.07
CA ARG A 565 20.02 10.06 7.95
C ARG A 565 19.63 9.12 6.79
N MET A 566 20.42 9.09 5.73
CA MET A 566 20.21 8.18 4.59
C MET A 566 20.63 6.72 4.89
N LEU A 567 21.35 6.49 5.99
CA LEU A 567 21.99 5.21 6.30
C LEU A 567 21.38 4.58 7.55
N LYS A 568 21.21 3.25 7.53
CA LYS A 568 20.81 2.51 8.73
C LYS A 568 21.99 2.37 9.70
N ALA A 569 21.72 2.59 10.99
CA ALA A 569 22.67 2.32 12.05
C ALA A 569 23.13 0.85 12.01
N GLY A 570 24.44 0.62 11.87
CA GLY A 570 25.06 -0.71 11.75
C GLY A 570 25.62 -1.06 10.37
N ASN A 571 25.46 -0.20 9.35
CA ASN A 571 26.17 -0.34 8.08
C ASN A 571 27.64 0.12 8.22
N SER A 572 28.59 -0.57 7.58
CA SER A 572 30.02 -0.18 7.56
C SER A 572 30.24 1.21 6.94
N LEU A 573 29.38 1.65 6.02
CA LEU A 573 29.41 3.01 5.50
C LEU A 573 28.96 4.05 6.54
N HIS A 574 28.01 3.69 7.42
CA HIS A 574 27.55 4.58 8.49
C HIS A 574 28.67 4.81 9.54
N THR A 575 29.41 3.76 9.90
CA THR A 575 30.55 3.90 10.81
C THR A 575 31.68 4.69 10.15
N LEU A 576 32.01 4.40 8.90
CA LEU A 576 33.06 5.11 8.15
C LEU A 576 32.77 6.60 8.01
N ILE A 577 31.53 7.00 7.72
CA ILE A 577 31.13 8.42 7.64
C ILE A 577 31.13 9.08 9.02
N SER A 578 30.67 8.37 10.07
CA SER A 578 30.70 8.92 11.43
C SER A 578 32.12 9.14 11.95
N ASP A 579 33.05 8.23 11.64
CA ASP A 579 34.44 8.31 12.07
C ASP A 579 35.22 9.37 11.29
N ALA A 580 34.98 9.48 9.98
CA ALA A 580 35.64 10.46 9.12
C ALA A 580 35.10 11.89 9.33
N LEU A 581 33.81 12.05 9.63
CA LEU A 581 33.17 13.33 9.92
C LEU A 581 32.94 13.53 11.43
N ASP A 582 33.91 13.20 12.27
CA ASP A 582 33.85 13.51 13.70
C ASP A 582 34.08 15.01 13.95
N LEU A 583 33.04 15.69 14.44
CA LEU A 583 33.03 17.13 14.72
C LEU A 583 34.15 17.54 15.69
N ASN A 584 34.49 16.68 16.66
CA ASN A 584 35.55 16.97 17.63
C ASN A 584 36.93 16.95 16.98
N ASN A 585 37.16 16.00 16.06
CA ASN A 585 38.42 15.89 15.34
C ASN A 585 38.56 17.05 14.33
N ILE A 586 37.50 17.37 13.60
CA ILE A 586 37.46 18.51 12.67
C ILE A 586 37.74 19.82 13.42
N SER A 587 37.07 20.08 14.55
CA SER A 587 37.32 21.28 15.35
C SER A 587 38.77 21.35 15.84
N ARG A 588 39.35 20.24 16.31
CA ARG A 588 40.78 20.20 16.73
C ARG A 588 41.73 20.48 15.56
N GLN A 589 41.47 19.92 14.39
CA GLN A 589 42.29 20.13 13.19
C GLN A 589 42.17 21.56 12.66
N CYS A 590 40.98 22.17 12.72
CA CYS A 590 40.76 23.56 12.36
C CYS A 590 41.49 24.52 13.32
N ARG A 591 41.40 24.32 14.64
CA ARG A 591 42.14 25.13 15.64
C ARG A 591 43.65 25.04 15.48
N ALA A 592 44.15 23.86 15.09
CA ALA A 592 45.56 23.66 14.81
C ALA A 592 45.99 24.20 13.44
N GLY A 593 45.05 24.57 12.57
CA GLY A 593 45.32 25.01 11.19
C GLY A 593 45.77 23.89 10.25
N ILE A 594 45.54 22.62 10.60
CA ILE A 594 46.04 21.43 9.87
C ILE A 594 44.95 20.81 8.97
N PHE A 595 43.70 21.26 9.08
CA PHE A 595 42.58 20.68 8.34
C PHE A 595 42.78 20.80 6.81
N SER A 596 42.83 19.66 6.12
CA SER A 596 43.02 19.63 4.67
C SER A 596 41.71 19.43 3.91
N TYR A 597 41.24 20.50 3.27
CA TYR A 597 40.03 20.49 2.43
C TYR A 597 40.15 19.55 1.22
N GLU A 598 41.35 19.36 0.68
CA GLU A 598 41.58 18.44 -0.43
C GLU A 598 41.28 16.99 -0.04
N THR A 599 41.78 16.56 1.12
CA THR A 599 41.51 15.20 1.65
C THR A 599 40.03 15.00 1.96
N PHE A 600 39.36 16.03 2.47
CA PHE A 600 37.91 16.01 2.70
C PHE A 600 37.12 15.85 1.39
N PHE A 601 37.42 16.65 0.36
CA PHE A 601 36.72 16.53 -0.92
C PHE A 601 37.02 15.22 -1.65
N GLU A 602 38.24 14.69 -1.54
CA GLU A 602 38.59 13.37 -2.08
C GLU A 602 37.83 12.25 -1.38
N PHE A 603 37.73 12.31 -0.06
CA PHE A 603 36.90 11.40 0.73
C PHE A 603 35.43 11.46 0.28
N MET A 604 34.84 12.66 0.19
CA MET A 604 33.46 12.84 -0.27
C MET A 604 33.24 12.33 -1.71
N ALA A 605 34.19 12.57 -2.61
CA ALA A 605 34.15 12.05 -3.98
C ALA A 605 34.23 10.52 -4.06
N SER A 606 34.69 9.83 -3.00
CA SER A 606 34.69 8.36 -2.89
C SER A 606 33.41 7.79 -2.26
N VAL A 607 32.71 8.60 -1.46
CA VAL A 607 31.50 8.21 -0.71
C VAL A 607 30.23 8.50 -1.51
N LEU A 608 30.11 9.66 -2.17
CA LEU A 608 28.90 10.05 -2.92
C LEU A 608 28.45 8.99 -3.95
N PRO A 609 29.34 8.38 -4.77
CA PRO A 609 28.92 7.35 -5.74
C PRO A 609 28.39 6.06 -5.11
N LYS A 610 28.65 5.81 -3.82
CA LYS A 610 28.18 4.61 -3.11
C LYS A 610 26.79 4.81 -2.50
N LEU A 611 26.30 6.04 -2.41
CA LEU A 611 25.04 6.41 -1.79
C LEU A 611 23.96 6.78 -2.81
N CYS A 612 24.32 6.90 -4.08
CA CYS A 612 23.40 7.33 -5.12
C CYS A 612 22.63 6.18 -5.76
N ALA A 613 21.47 6.53 -6.33
CA ALA A 613 20.70 5.63 -7.15
C ALA A 613 21.32 5.51 -8.56
N PRO A 614 21.18 4.34 -9.24
CA PRO A 614 21.85 4.08 -10.52
C PRO A 614 21.59 5.11 -11.63
N PHE A 615 20.44 5.80 -11.59
CA PHE A 615 20.10 6.81 -12.60
C PHE A 615 20.90 8.11 -12.47
N ARG A 616 21.51 8.39 -11.30
CA ARG A 616 22.31 9.59 -11.03
C ARG A 616 23.82 9.36 -11.05
N ASP A 617 24.27 8.15 -11.36
CA ASP A 617 25.69 7.78 -11.34
C ASP A 617 26.53 8.71 -12.25
N ASN A 618 25.98 9.11 -13.41
CA ASN A 618 26.64 10.03 -14.34
C ASN A 618 26.82 11.44 -13.75
N ASP A 619 25.76 12.01 -13.17
CA ASP A 619 25.78 13.36 -12.58
C ASP A 619 26.78 13.43 -11.41
N ILE A 620 26.80 12.38 -10.59
CA ILE A 620 27.68 12.30 -9.42
C ILE A 620 29.11 11.98 -9.82
N ALA A 621 29.34 11.26 -10.92
CA ALA A 621 30.67 11.10 -11.49
C ALA A 621 31.27 12.46 -11.92
N VAL A 622 30.46 13.33 -12.54
CA VAL A 622 30.87 14.69 -12.90
C VAL A 622 31.20 15.50 -11.65
N VAL A 623 30.31 15.52 -10.65
CA VAL A 623 30.57 16.23 -9.38
C VAL A 623 31.81 15.69 -8.68
N ALA A 624 32.00 14.37 -8.62
CA ALA A 624 33.16 13.74 -8.02
C ALA A 624 34.47 14.07 -8.77
N GLN A 625 34.41 14.28 -10.09
CA GLN A 625 35.55 14.74 -10.87
C GLN A 625 35.87 16.21 -10.57
N GLU A 626 34.86 17.07 -10.46
CA GLU A 626 35.03 18.48 -10.11
C GLU A 626 35.55 18.69 -8.68
N LEU A 627 35.13 17.86 -7.72
CA LEU A 627 35.65 17.89 -6.36
C LEU A 627 37.15 17.53 -6.33
N ARG A 628 37.58 16.58 -7.17
CA ARG A 628 38.98 16.17 -7.34
C ARG A 628 39.82 17.12 -8.19
N ALA A 629 39.20 18.03 -8.94
CA ALA A 629 39.93 18.95 -9.82
C ALA A 629 40.85 19.86 -8.99
N GLN A 630 42.11 19.99 -9.40
CA GLN A 630 43.09 20.86 -8.71
C GLN A 630 42.92 22.33 -9.12
N ALA A 631 43.42 23.24 -8.29
CA ALA A 631 43.34 24.68 -8.52
C ALA A 631 43.98 25.08 -9.86
N ARG A 632 43.26 25.90 -10.63
CA ARG A 632 43.88 26.61 -11.76
C ARG A 632 44.80 27.71 -11.22
N PRO A 633 45.88 28.07 -11.93
CA PRO A 633 46.89 29.02 -11.44
C PRO A 633 46.36 30.41 -11.07
N ASP A 634 45.20 30.81 -11.57
CA ASP A 634 44.67 32.19 -11.51
C ASP A 634 43.48 32.38 -10.55
N GLU A 635 43.00 31.34 -9.83
CA GLU A 635 41.86 31.45 -8.91
C GLU A 635 42.29 31.49 -7.44
N SER A 636 41.64 32.33 -6.63
CA SER A 636 41.79 32.32 -5.17
C SER A 636 41.40 30.96 -4.60
N GLN A 637 42.32 30.33 -3.86
CA GLN A 637 42.13 28.99 -3.28
C GLN A 637 40.87 28.91 -2.40
N VAL A 638 40.52 30.01 -1.72
CA VAL A 638 39.32 30.14 -0.87
C VAL A 638 38.04 30.10 -1.71
N ASP A 639 37.99 30.83 -2.83
CA ASP A 639 36.83 30.87 -3.70
C ASP A 639 36.54 29.51 -4.34
N MET A 640 37.60 28.81 -4.76
CA MET A 640 37.48 27.44 -5.27
C MET A 640 36.92 26.49 -4.21
N MET A 641 37.40 26.55 -2.97
CA MET A 641 36.93 25.70 -1.88
C MET A 641 35.46 25.95 -1.54
N ILE A 642 35.04 27.22 -1.45
CA ILE A 642 33.66 27.60 -1.18
C ILE A 642 32.74 27.12 -2.31
N ASN A 643 33.16 27.25 -3.57
CA ASN A 643 32.41 26.74 -4.72
C ASN A 643 32.27 25.22 -4.71
N LYS A 644 33.32 24.48 -4.34
CA LYS A 644 33.26 23.02 -4.17
C LYS A 644 32.32 22.61 -3.04
N LEU A 645 32.36 23.33 -1.92
CA LEU A 645 31.48 23.09 -0.79
C LEU A 645 30.01 23.36 -1.15
N PHE A 646 29.72 24.44 -1.86
CA PHE A 646 28.39 24.76 -2.37
C PHE A 646 27.83 23.64 -3.25
N LYS A 647 28.64 23.17 -4.22
CA LYS A 647 28.28 22.04 -5.09
C LYS A 647 28.00 20.79 -4.26
N LEU A 648 28.86 20.50 -3.28
CA LEU A 648 28.70 19.35 -2.39
C LEU A 648 27.39 19.41 -1.60
N LEU A 649 27.08 20.54 -0.95
CA LEU A 649 25.84 20.73 -0.20
C LEU A 649 24.60 20.53 -1.08
N ARG A 650 24.62 21.07 -2.31
CA ARG A 650 23.53 20.87 -3.28
C ARG A 650 23.39 19.40 -3.70
N THR A 651 24.50 18.70 -3.92
CA THR A 651 24.47 17.27 -4.25
C THR A 651 23.95 16.43 -3.09
N VAL A 652 24.32 16.75 -1.85
CA VAL A 652 23.82 16.04 -0.66
C VAL A 652 22.31 16.28 -0.47
N ASP A 653 21.81 17.49 -0.70
CA ASP A 653 20.37 17.78 -0.66
C ASP A 653 19.59 16.99 -1.70
N MET A 654 20.11 16.96 -2.92
CA MET A 654 19.53 16.20 -4.02
C MET A 654 19.48 14.70 -3.70
N LEU A 655 20.56 14.16 -3.12
CA LEU A 655 20.62 12.77 -2.67
C LEU A 655 19.66 12.49 -1.50
N SER A 656 19.53 13.43 -0.56
CA SER A 656 18.56 13.33 0.54
C SER A 656 17.12 13.30 0.00
N LEU A 657 16.81 14.10 -1.02
CA LEU A 657 15.51 14.08 -1.70
C LEU A 657 15.26 12.74 -2.40
N ASP A 658 16.27 12.16 -3.06
CA ASP A 658 16.13 10.82 -3.67
C ASP A 658 15.87 9.75 -2.62
N TYR A 659 16.58 9.82 -1.49
CA TYR A 659 16.41 8.87 -0.40
C TYR A 659 15.02 8.96 0.23
N THR A 660 14.53 10.18 0.50
CA THR A 660 13.17 10.38 1.00
C THR A 660 12.12 9.89 0.01
N ASN A 661 12.29 10.14 -1.28
CA ASN A 661 11.44 9.57 -2.33
C ASN A 661 11.51 8.03 -2.37
N PHE A 662 12.69 7.43 -2.22
CA PHE A 662 12.84 5.97 -2.14
C PHE A 662 12.12 5.39 -0.91
N MET A 663 12.29 6.02 0.25
CA MET A 663 11.59 5.64 1.48
C MET A 663 10.07 5.77 1.31
N LEU A 664 9.62 6.85 0.67
CA LEU A 664 8.21 7.07 0.34
C LEU A 664 7.67 5.97 -0.56
N MET A 665 8.39 5.59 -1.64
CA MET A 665 7.99 4.50 -2.52
C MET A 665 7.89 3.16 -1.78
N ASN A 666 8.76 2.89 -0.82
CA ASN A 666 8.70 1.67 -0.01
C ASN A 666 7.49 1.67 0.96
N ALA A 667 7.12 2.83 1.48
CA ALA A 667 5.99 3.00 2.40
C ALA A 667 4.64 3.22 1.69
N ALA A 668 4.65 3.59 0.41
CA ALA A 668 3.46 3.95 -0.36
C ALA A 668 2.36 2.87 -0.32
N PRO A 669 2.62 1.56 -0.45
CA PRO A 669 1.56 0.55 -0.42
C PRO A 669 0.78 0.52 0.90
N THR A 670 1.46 0.74 2.03
CA THR A 670 0.83 0.80 3.35
C THR A 670 0.09 2.11 3.55
N LEU A 671 0.69 3.23 3.14
CA LEU A 671 0.10 4.57 3.26
C LEU A 671 -1.17 4.70 2.42
N ILE A 672 -1.16 4.24 1.16
CA ILE A 672 -2.33 4.27 0.26
C ILE A 672 -3.50 3.45 0.84
N ARG A 673 -3.21 2.29 1.45
CA ARG A 673 -4.24 1.44 2.05
C ARG A 673 -4.92 2.10 3.25
N GLU A 674 -4.16 2.87 4.03
CA GLU A 674 -4.65 3.50 5.26
C GLU A 674 -5.10 4.95 5.05
N ALA A 675 -4.81 5.57 3.89
CA ALA A 675 -5.10 6.96 3.59
C ALA A 675 -6.56 7.38 3.81
N PRO A 676 -7.60 6.65 3.30
CA PRO A 676 -8.98 7.09 3.52
C PRO A 676 -9.40 7.08 5.00
N GLY A 677 -8.93 6.09 5.76
CA GLY A 677 -9.21 5.99 7.20
C GLY A 677 -8.40 6.97 8.04
N TYR A 678 -7.21 7.36 7.58
CA TYR A 678 -6.44 8.45 8.20
C TYR A 678 -7.11 9.80 7.95
N GLU A 679 -7.49 10.09 6.71
CA GLU A 679 -8.16 11.34 6.32
C GLU A 679 -9.49 11.52 7.06
N SER A 680 -10.34 10.48 7.09
CA SER A 680 -11.62 10.52 7.80
C SER A 680 -11.44 10.83 9.30
N ARG A 681 -10.43 10.23 9.96
CA ARG A 681 -10.13 10.51 11.38
C ARG A 681 -9.59 11.91 11.61
N ALA A 682 -8.67 12.37 10.75
CA ALA A 682 -8.11 13.72 10.83
C ALA A 682 -9.20 14.78 10.62
N PHE A 683 -10.04 14.61 9.59
CA PHE A 683 -11.16 15.49 9.30
C PHE A 683 -12.19 15.51 10.45
N THR A 684 -12.49 14.34 11.04
CA THR A 684 -13.36 14.25 12.23
C THR A 684 -12.78 15.01 13.41
N ALA A 685 -11.48 14.86 13.68
CA ALA A 685 -10.80 15.58 14.75
C ALA A 685 -10.83 17.10 14.54
N ASP A 686 -10.61 17.56 13.31
CA ASP A 686 -10.68 18.99 12.95
C ASP A 686 -12.09 19.56 13.13
N LEU A 687 -13.11 18.78 12.77
CA LEU A 687 -14.51 19.15 12.94
C LEU A 687 -14.92 19.21 14.42
N HIS A 688 -14.43 18.28 15.25
CA HIS A 688 -14.65 18.33 16.71
C HIS A 688 -13.90 19.48 17.38
N ALA A 689 -12.71 19.81 16.89
CA ALA A 689 -11.93 20.95 17.37
C ALA A 689 -12.48 22.32 16.90
N GLY A 690 -13.49 22.33 16.02
CA GLY A 690 -14.07 23.55 15.46
C GLY A 690 -13.16 24.29 14.47
N ARG A 691 -12.11 23.62 13.97
CA ARG A 691 -11.17 24.18 12.99
C ARG A 691 -11.77 24.24 11.58
N ILE A 692 -12.64 23.27 11.28
CA ILE A 692 -13.31 23.12 9.99
C ILE A 692 -14.83 23.11 10.23
N THR A 693 -15.56 23.88 9.43
CA THR A 693 -17.03 23.87 9.39
C THR A 693 -17.52 23.11 8.14
N LEU A 694 -18.80 22.70 8.08
CA LEU A 694 -19.36 22.01 6.90
C LEU A 694 -20.22 22.93 6.01
N GLU A 695 -20.10 24.24 6.17
CA GLU A 695 -21.01 25.19 5.54
C GLU A 695 -20.75 25.35 4.04
N ARG A 696 -19.47 25.39 3.60
CA ARG A 696 -19.15 25.47 2.17
C ARG A 696 -19.53 24.17 1.47
N THR A 697 -19.25 23.03 2.09
CA THR A 697 -19.61 21.70 1.59
C THR A 697 -21.11 21.56 1.43
N LYS A 698 -21.92 21.99 2.42
CA LYS A 698 -23.38 22.00 2.28
C LYS A 698 -23.83 22.87 1.12
N ARG A 699 -23.41 24.14 1.05
CA ARG A 699 -23.80 25.07 -0.01
C ARG A 699 -23.45 24.53 -1.41
N TRP A 700 -22.24 24.02 -1.56
CA TRP A 700 -21.78 23.42 -2.81
C TRP A 700 -22.62 22.20 -3.20
N PHE A 701 -22.87 21.29 -2.25
CA PHE A 701 -23.64 20.08 -2.49
C PHE A 701 -25.10 20.38 -2.87
N HIS A 702 -25.74 21.31 -2.17
CA HIS A 702 -27.11 21.76 -2.46
C HIS A 702 -27.23 22.43 -3.84
N SER A 703 -26.23 23.22 -4.23
CA SER A 703 -26.20 23.85 -5.56
C SER A 703 -26.14 22.81 -6.68
N ALA A 704 -25.34 21.75 -6.49
CA ALA A 704 -25.25 20.63 -7.43
C ALA A 704 -26.56 19.83 -7.48
N GLU A 705 -27.18 19.56 -6.34
CA GLU A 705 -28.47 18.86 -6.24
C GLU A 705 -29.59 19.65 -6.93
N THR A 706 -29.71 20.93 -6.61
CA THR A 706 -30.70 21.84 -7.21
C THR A 706 -30.54 21.89 -8.73
N SER A 707 -29.30 21.98 -9.21
CA SER A 707 -29.00 21.99 -10.64
C SER A 707 -29.45 20.70 -11.34
N LEU A 708 -29.22 19.53 -10.71
CA LEU A 708 -29.68 18.24 -11.25
C LEU A 708 -31.19 18.09 -11.19
N ASN A 709 -31.83 18.56 -10.12
CA ASN A 709 -33.28 18.56 -10.00
C ASN A 709 -33.92 19.42 -11.09
N ILE A 710 -33.40 20.63 -11.35
CA ILE A 710 -33.87 21.47 -12.47
C ILE A 710 -33.71 20.76 -13.82
N GLU A 711 -32.59 20.04 -14.01
CA GLU A 711 -32.36 19.28 -15.24
C GLU A 711 -33.27 18.05 -15.37
N ALA A 712 -33.63 17.41 -14.26
CA ALA A 712 -34.59 16.32 -14.19
C ALA A 712 -36.02 16.81 -14.46
N ASP A 713 -36.42 17.93 -13.83
CA ASP A 713 -37.74 18.56 -14.01
C ASP A 713 -37.94 19.02 -15.47
N ARG A 714 -36.88 19.45 -16.17
CA ARG A 714 -36.94 19.75 -17.62
C ARG A 714 -37.14 18.51 -18.49
N ARG A 715 -36.70 17.33 -18.06
CA ARG A 715 -36.84 16.07 -18.80
C ARG A 715 -38.17 15.38 -18.53
N ASP A 716 -38.84 15.72 -17.44
CA ASP A 716 -40.12 15.14 -17.02
C ASP A 716 -41.19 16.21 -16.79
N PRO A 717 -41.83 16.71 -17.86
CA PRO A 717 -42.91 17.70 -17.76
C PRO A 717 -44.21 17.13 -17.17
N GLU A 718 -44.32 15.80 -17.01
CA GLU A 718 -45.52 15.13 -16.46
C GLU A 718 -45.48 14.99 -14.92
N GLY A 719 -44.39 15.41 -14.27
CA GLY A 719 -44.30 15.53 -12.81
C GLY A 719 -44.24 14.22 -12.04
N ILE A 720 -43.97 13.10 -12.73
CA ILE A 720 -43.89 11.76 -12.16
C ILE A 720 -42.44 11.54 -11.70
N ARG A 721 -42.02 12.23 -10.62
CA ARG A 721 -40.65 12.28 -10.05
C ARG A 721 -40.10 10.89 -9.64
N LEU A 722 -39.86 10.00 -10.60
CA LEU A 722 -39.44 8.61 -10.42
C LEU A 722 -37.92 8.47 -10.25
N ASP A 723 -37.12 9.42 -10.74
CA ASP A 723 -35.65 9.35 -10.71
C ASP A 723 -35.06 10.49 -9.88
N ARG A 724 -35.05 10.32 -8.54
CA ARG A 724 -34.25 11.20 -7.67
C ARG A 724 -32.76 11.01 -7.99
N PRO A 725 -31.98 12.09 -8.18
CA PRO A 725 -30.56 11.96 -8.50
C PRO A 725 -29.83 11.22 -7.38
N LYS A 726 -29.13 10.13 -7.73
CA LYS A 726 -28.29 9.39 -6.78
C LYS A 726 -27.21 10.30 -6.21
N ILE A 727 -26.85 10.08 -4.95
CA ILE A 727 -25.83 10.86 -4.24
C ILE A 727 -24.49 10.95 -4.99
N GLU A 728 -24.05 9.86 -5.61
CA GLU A 728 -22.82 9.79 -6.41
C GLU A 728 -22.89 10.69 -7.66
N LYS A 729 -24.09 10.84 -8.25
CA LYS A 729 -24.31 11.73 -9.40
C LYS A 729 -24.30 13.19 -8.96
N VAL A 730 -24.88 13.51 -7.80
CA VAL A 730 -24.84 14.86 -7.20
C VAL A 730 -23.40 15.27 -6.91
N TYR A 731 -22.63 14.38 -6.27
CA TYR A 731 -21.21 14.59 -6.02
C TYR A 731 -20.42 14.79 -7.33
N ALA A 732 -20.59 13.90 -8.31
CA ALA A 732 -19.90 14.01 -9.60
C ALA A 732 -20.24 15.32 -10.33
N LYS A 733 -21.50 15.78 -10.24
CA LYS A 733 -21.92 17.08 -10.75
C LYS A 733 -21.18 18.21 -10.05
N GLY A 734 -21.21 18.25 -8.72
CA GLY A 734 -20.53 19.29 -7.93
C GLY A 734 -19.03 19.35 -8.22
N LEU A 735 -18.37 18.19 -8.38
CA LEU A 735 -16.94 18.12 -8.64
C LEU A 735 -16.60 18.65 -10.04
N VAL A 736 -17.40 18.28 -11.05
CA VAL A 736 -17.24 18.78 -12.42
C VAL A 736 -17.52 20.28 -12.50
N ASP A 737 -18.49 20.76 -11.73
CA ASP A 737 -18.80 22.19 -11.65
C ASP A 737 -17.62 22.96 -11.07
N LEU A 738 -16.99 22.48 -10.01
CA LEU A 738 -15.79 23.10 -9.46
C LEU A 738 -14.61 23.06 -10.44
N ALA A 739 -14.41 21.97 -11.17
CA ALA A 739 -13.24 21.80 -12.03
C ALA A 739 -13.37 22.41 -13.43
N VAL A 740 -14.59 22.50 -13.95
CA VAL A 740 -14.91 22.93 -15.33
C VAL A 740 -15.83 24.15 -15.29
N GLU A 741 -15.32 25.20 -14.65
CA GLU A 741 -15.96 26.51 -14.54
C GLU A 741 -14.97 27.65 -14.86
N GLN A 742 -15.52 28.85 -15.04
CA GLN A 742 -14.80 30.05 -15.42
C GLN A 742 -14.25 30.74 -14.16
N GLY A 743 -13.14 31.46 -14.33
CA GLY A 743 -12.55 32.28 -13.26
C GLY A 743 -11.59 31.52 -12.34
N SER A 744 -10.87 32.30 -11.52
CA SER A 744 -9.97 31.74 -10.50
C SER A 744 -10.79 31.14 -9.37
N LEU A 745 -10.39 29.97 -8.89
CA LEU A 745 -11.03 29.32 -7.73
C LEU A 745 -10.64 30.05 -6.45
N ALA A 746 -11.56 30.85 -5.93
CA ALA A 746 -11.43 31.49 -4.62
C ALA A 746 -11.50 30.45 -3.52
N ALA A 747 -10.78 30.66 -2.41
CA ALA A 747 -10.75 29.72 -1.29
C ALA A 747 -12.15 29.49 -0.68
N GLU A 748 -13.04 30.48 -0.75
CA GLU A 748 -14.40 30.42 -0.20
C GLU A 748 -15.35 29.52 -1.00
N GLU A 749 -15.06 29.28 -2.29
CA GLU A 749 -15.87 28.42 -3.17
C GLU A 749 -15.54 26.93 -2.99
N VAL A 750 -14.39 26.62 -2.39
CA VAL A 750 -13.92 25.24 -2.25
C VAL A 750 -14.58 24.59 -1.04
N PRO A 751 -15.25 23.42 -1.21
CA PRO A 751 -15.74 22.62 -0.11
C PRO A 751 -14.62 22.24 0.84
N GLU A 752 -14.92 22.18 2.14
CA GLU A 752 -13.94 21.80 3.16
C GLU A 752 -13.38 20.39 2.94
N THR A 753 -14.17 19.48 2.34
CA THR A 753 -13.73 18.13 1.99
C THR A 753 -12.68 18.09 0.87
N LEU A 754 -12.64 19.10 0.00
CA LEU A 754 -11.74 19.20 -1.16
C LEU A 754 -10.62 20.24 -0.97
N GLU A 755 -10.38 20.68 0.27
CA GLU A 755 -9.40 21.74 0.56
C GLU A 755 -7.97 21.35 0.17
N LEU A 756 -7.61 20.07 0.32
CA LEU A 756 -6.31 19.54 -0.11
C LEU A 756 -6.12 19.58 -1.63
N ASP A 757 -7.20 19.59 -2.42
CA ASP A 757 -7.17 19.56 -3.88
C ASP A 757 -7.30 20.96 -4.53
N THR A 758 -7.21 22.04 -3.77
CA THR A 758 -7.40 23.42 -4.26
C THR A 758 -6.51 23.78 -5.45
N GLU A 759 -5.21 23.51 -5.37
CA GLU A 759 -4.25 23.79 -6.45
C GLU A 759 -4.53 22.92 -7.68
N ARG A 760 -4.82 21.64 -7.48
CA ARG A 760 -5.18 20.70 -8.54
C ARG A 760 -6.44 21.15 -9.29
N LEU A 761 -7.47 21.59 -8.57
CA LEU A 761 -8.71 22.10 -9.14
C LEU A 761 -8.47 23.41 -9.93
N ARG A 762 -7.60 24.31 -9.44
CA ARG A 762 -7.18 25.50 -10.20
C ARG A 762 -6.49 25.12 -11.51
N ASP A 763 -5.60 24.14 -11.47
CA ASP A 763 -4.92 23.66 -12.68
C ASP A 763 -5.88 22.99 -13.66
N LEU A 764 -6.90 22.28 -13.17
CA LEU A 764 -7.95 21.71 -14.00
C LEU A 764 -8.83 22.79 -14.64
N ARG A 765 -9.16 23.88 -13.92
CA ARG A 765 -9.85 25.05 -14.49
C ARG A 765 -9.02 25.69 -15.61
N ARG A 766 -7.73 25.98 -15.35
CA ARG A 766 -6.82 26.56 -16.36
C ARG A 766 -6.71 25.65 -17.59
N ARG A 767 -6.56 24.34 -17.40
CA ARG A 767 -6.52 23.36 -18.51
C ARG A 767 -7.84 23.31 -19.29
N SER A 768 -8.98 23.35 -18.60
CA SER A 768 -10.31 23.34 -19.23
C SER A 768 -10.52 24.59 -20.10
N ILE A 769 -10.17 25.77 -19.59
CA ILE A 769 -10.23 27.03 -20.36
C ILE A 769 -9.30 26.94 -21.57
N ARG A 770 -8.07 26.42 -21.40
CA ARG A 770 -7.13 26.25 -22.52
C ARG A 770 -7.67 25.34 -23.63
N ILE A 771 -8.30 24.22 -23.26
CA ILE A 771 -8.95 23.32 -24.22
C ILE A 771 -10.05 24.05 -24.99
N VAL A 772 -10.89 24.82 -24.28
CA VAL A 772 -12.00 25.56 -24.88
C VAL A 772 -11.51 26.68 -25.81
N VAL A 773 -10.47 27.42 -25.43
CA VAL A 773 -9.90 28.49 -26.25
C VAL A 773 -9.26 27.93 -27.52
N ILE A 774 -8.43 26.90 -27.41
CA ILE A 774 -7.80 26.27 -28.59
C ILE A 774 -8.89 25.68 -29.49
N GLY A 775 -9.89 24.99 -28.91
CA GLY A 775 -11.05 24.49 -29.65
C GLY A 775 -11.81 25.60 -30.39
N ALA A 776 -12.06 26.73 -29.74
CA ALA A 776 -12.74 27.87 -30.36
C ALA A 776 -11.91 28.49 -31.49
N VAL A 777 -10.60 28.65 -31.31
CA VAL A 777 -9.68 29.18 -32.33
C VAL A 777 -9.65 28.27 -33.56
N LEU A 778 -9.51 26.96 -33.37
CA LEU A 778 -9.50 26.00 -34.47
C LEU A 778 -10.87 25.92 -35.15
N LEU A 779 -11.96 25.92 -34.38
CA LEU A 779 -13.33 25.88 -34.92
C LEU A 779 -13.64 27.14 -35.74
N THR A 780 -13.30 28.32 -35.24
CA THR A 780 -13.48 29.59 -35.96
C THR A 780 -12.61 29.66 -37.21
N ALA A 781 -11.35 29.23 -37.14
CA ALA A 781 -10.47 29.15 -38.30
C ALA A 781 -11.01 28.20 -39.39
N LYS A 782 -11.47 27.00 -39.00
CA LYS A 782 -12.07 26.03 -39.94
C LYS A 782 -13.33 26.58 -40.61
N ASN A 783 -14.22 27.19 -39.82
CA ASN A 783 -15.46 27.78 -40.33
C ASN A 783 -15.18 28.93 -41.31
N LEU A 784 -14.23 29.82 -40.98
CA LEU A 784 -13.84 30.93 -41.86
C LEU A 784 -13.18 30.47 -43.16
N LEU A 785 -12.47 29.33 -43.13
CA LEU A 785 -11.84 28.73 -44.29
C LEU A 785 -12.74 27.74 -45.05
N LYS A 786 -14.01 27.60 -44.65
CA LYS A 786 -14.99 26.67 -45.22
C LYS A 786 -14.47 25.22 -45.30
N ARG A 787 -13.70 24.80 -44.30
CA ARG A 787 -13.18 23.43 -44.19
C ARG A 787 -14.07 22.58 -43.33
N ASP A 788 -14.03 21.27 -43.55
CA ASP A 788 -14.77 20.31 -42.74
C ASP A 788 -14.33 20.39 -41.28
N VAL A 789 -15.28 20.66 -40.39
CA VAL A 789 -15.05 20.77 -38.93
C VAL A 789 -14.42 19.49 -38.35
N ARG A 790 -14.72 18.33 -38.96
CA ARG A 790 -14.21 17.00 -38.58
C ARG A 790 -12.76 16.75 -38.99
N THR A 791 -12.17 17.58 -39.85
CA THR A 791 -10.75 17.45 -40.21
C THR A 791 -9.88 17.77 -39.01
N GLN A 792 -8.93 16.90 -38.67
CA GLN A 792 -8.14 17.02 -37.44
C GLN A 792 -6.87 17.85 -37.68
N TRP A 793 -6.73 18.98 -36.98
CA TRP A 793 -5.57 19.89 -37.06
C TRP A 793 -4.63 19.66 -35.87
N LYS A 794 -4.09 18.43 -35.75
CA LYS A 794 -3.33 18.00 -34.55
C LYS A 794 -2.02 18.76 -34.35
N ASN A 795 -1.34 19.09 -35.45
CA ASN A 795 -0.04 19.77 -35.39
C ASN A 795 -0.22 21.21 -34.91
N GLU A 796 -1.22 21.90 -35.44
CA GLU A 796 -1.63 23.25 -35.07
C GLU A 796 -2.09 23.28 -33.62
N ALA A 797 -2.94 22.33 -33.21
CA ALA A 797 -3.38 22.18 -31.82
C ALA A 797 -2.20 21.97 -30.86
N SER A 798 -1.22 21.13 -31.22
CA SER A 798 -0.04 20.88 -30.39
C SER A 798 0.85 22.12 -30.23
N ARG A 799 1.03 22.91 -31.30
CA ARG A 799 1.79 24.17 -31.26
C ARG A 799 1.07 25.24 -30.46
N LEU A 800 -0.25 25.36 -30.61
CA LEU A 800 -1.08 26.26 -29.81
C LEU A 800 -1.09 25.86 -28.32
N TRP A 801 -1.06 24.56 -28.01
CA TRP A 801 -0.94 24.06 -26.65
C TRP A 801 0.39 24.45 -26.01
N GLN A 802 1.51 24.25 -26.73
CA GLN A 802 2.85 24.63 -26.27
C GLN A 802 2.99 26.14 -26.06
N LEU A 803 2.39 26.95 -26.95
CA LEU A 803 2.38 28.39 -26.79
C LEU A 803 1.64 28.80 -25.51
N LEU A 804 0.42 28.27 -25.33
CA LEU A 804 -0.42 28.60 -24.18
C LEU A 804 0.04 27.95 -22.88
N SER A 805 0.91 26.94 -22.92
CA SER A 805 1.54 26.37 -21.73
C SER A 805 2.64 27.25 -21.15
N ASN A 806 3.32 28.01 -22.00
CA ASN A 806 4.48 28.81 -21.61
C ASN A 806 4.13 30.28 -21.40
N GLU A 807 3.09 30.78 -22.05
CA GLU A 807 2.70 32.19 -22.04
C GLU A 807 1.27 32.38 -21.52
N SER A 808 1.08 33.39 -20.67
CA SER A 808 -0.23 33.81 -20.18
C SER A 808 -1.06 34.47 -21.29
N TYR A 809 -2.40 34.44 -21.15
CA TYR A 809 -3.31 35.05 -22.12
C TYR A 809 -3.13 36.57 -22.25
N GLU A 810 -2.71 37.23 -21.17
CA GLU A 810 -2.43 38.67 -21.10
C GLU A 810 -0.92 38.89 -20.86
N ASN A 811 -0.14 38.93 -21.94
CA ASN A 811 1.25 39.42 -21.89
C ASN A 811 1.29 40.79 -22.55
N GLU A 812 0.92 41.84 -21.82
CA GLU A 812 1.03 43.24 -22.29
C GLU A 812 2.48 43.72 -22.38
N SER A 813 3.41 43.06 -21.68
CA SER A 813 4.84 43.38 -21.62
C SER A 813 5.68 42.85 -22.79
N ALA A 814 5.10 42.04 -23.68
CA ALA A 814 5.80 41.48 -24.84
C ALA A 814 5.53 42.30 -26.11
N GLU A 815 6.56 42.57 -26.92
CA GLU A 815 6.43 43.28 -28.21
C GLU A 815 5.45 42.60 -29.19
N ILE A 816 5.23 41.29 -29.05
CA ILE A 816 4.26 40.51 -29.82
C ILE A 816 3.32 39.82 -28.84
N THR A 817 2.02 40.11 -28.96
CA THR A 817 0.98 39.51 -28.12
C THR A 817 0.86 38.01 -28.36
N THR A 818 0.46 37.25 -27.34
CA THR A 818 0.23 35.81 -27.44
C THR A 818 -0.81 35.45 -28.51
N ALA A 819 -1.83 36.29 -28.68
CA ALA A 819 -2.83 36.18 -29.74
C ALA A 819 -2.23 36.32 -31.15
N GLN A 820 -1.27 37.24 -31.35
CA GLN A 820 -0.56 37.40 -32.63
C GLN A 820 0.33 36.19 -32.94
N LYS A 821 1.01 35.62 -31.94
CA LYS A 821 1.79 34.38 -32.11
C LYS A 821 0.90 33.17 -32.40
N ALA A 822 -0.28 33.08 -31.76
CA ALA A 822 -1.27 32.05 -32.07
C ALA A 822 -1.80 32.17 -33.51
N PHE A 823 -2.05 33.40 -33.97
CA PHE A 823 -2.44 33.69 -35.35
C PHE A 823 -1.32 33.31 -36.36
N SER A 824 -0.05 33.60 -36.06
CA SER A 824 1.07 33.26 -36.96
C SER A 824 1.25 31.76 -37.14
N ILE A 825 0.97 30.94 -36.11
CA ILE A 825 0.95 29.48 -36.22
C ILE A 825 -0.10 29.02 -37.25
N LEU A 826 -1.27 29.65 -37.30
CA LEU A 826 -2.32 29.31 -38.26
C LEU A 826 -2.04 29.86 -39.66
N GLU A 827 -1.44 31.05 -39.75
CA GLU A 827 -1.05 31.67 -41.02
C GLU A 827 0.06 30.89 -41.73
N THR A 828 1.02 30.36 -40.98
CA THR A 828 2.08 29.51 -41.54
C THR A 828 1.57 28.14 -41.98
N ALA A 829 0.53 27.61 -41.33
CA ALA A 829 -0.06 26.32 -41.68
C ALA A 829 -0.99 26.40 -42.90
N HIS A 830 -1.64 27.55 -43.13
CA HIS A 830 -2.69 27.68 -44.13
C HIS A 830 -2.64 28.99 -44.92
N ASN A 831 -2.73 28.89 -46.24
CA ASN A 831 -2.94 30.05 -47.10
C ASN A 831 -4.34 30.62 -46.89
N MET A 832 -4.42 31.90 -46.53
CA MET A 832 -5.66 32.60 -46.23
C MET A 832 -5.78 33.92 -47.03
N PRO A 833 -6.97 34.31 -47.52
CA PRO A 833 -7.20 35.63 -48.09
C PRO A 833 -6.96 36.76 -47.08
N SER A 834 -6.56 37.94 -47.54
CA SER A 834 -6.23 39.10 -46.68
C SER A 834 -7.39 39.55 -45.77
N GLN A 835 -8.63 39.43 -46.24
CA GLN A 835 -9.83 39.73 -45.45
C GLN A 835 -10.05 38.70 -44.33
N THR A 836 -9.89 37.41 -44.63
CA THR A 836 -9.99 36.32 -43.64
C THR A 836 -8.88 36.42 -42.59
N LYS A 837 -7.67 36.80 -42.99
CA LYS A 837 -6.54 37.06 -42.07
C LYS A 837 -6.89 38.12 -41.01
N LYS A 838 -7.40 39.28 -41.44
CA LYS A 838 -7.81 40.37 -40.53
C LYS A 838 -8.96 39.97 -39.61
N GLN A 839 -9.92 39.20 -40.12
CA GLN A 839 -11.06 38.71 -39.33
C GLN A 839 -10.63 37.65 -38.31
N LEU A 840 -9.76 36.72 -38.71
CA LEU A 840 -9.27 35.67 -37.82
C LEU A 840 -8.35 36.24 -36.73
N SER A 841 -7.45 37.18 -37.06
CA SER A 841 -6.62 37.82 -36.04
C SER A 841 -7.46 38.60 -35.02
N ALA A 842 -8.45 39.38 -35.47
CA ALA A 842 -9.35 40.11 -34.57
C ALA A 842 -10.18 39.18 -33.69
N THR A 843 -10.66 38.05 -34.22
CA THR A 843 -11.41 37.07 -33.42
C THR A 843 -10.52 36.35 -32.41
N ILE A 844 -9.30 35.95 -32.78
CA ILE A 844 -8.34 35.33 -31.85
C ILE A 844 -7.99 36.29 -30.70
N THR A 845 -7.69 37.55 -30.99
CA THR A 845 -7.41 38.56 -29.95
C THR A 845 -8.59 38.72 -28.99
N ARG A 846 -9.82 38.75 -29.53
CA ARG A 846 -11.05 38.79 -28.72
C ARG A 846 -11.23 37.53 -27.86
N LEU A 847 -10.99 36.34 -28.41
CA LEU A 847 -11.11 35.07 -27.69
C LEU A 847 -10.09 34.97 -26.55
N PHE A 848 -8.85 35.45 -26.77
CA PHE A 848 -7.79 35.43 -25.76
C PHE A 848 -8.05 36.44 -24.63
N GLY A 849 -8.46 37.66 -24.96
CA GLY A 849 -8.82 38.66 -23.93
C GLY A 849 -10.03 38.26 -23.08
N GLN A 850 -10.98 37.51 -23.65
CA GLN A 850 -12.12 36.97 -22.90
C GLN A 850 -11.80 35.70 -22.11
N ALA A 851 -10.75 34.96 -22.49
CA ALA A 851 -10.28 33.81 -21.73
C ALA A 851 -9.64 34.19 -20.40
N ALA A 852 -9.04 35.39 -20.33
CA ALA A 852 -8.39 35.91 -19.13
C ALA A 852 -9.37 36.55 -18.13
N SER A 853 -10.48 37.12 -18.61
CA SER A 853 -11.42 37.91 -17.80
C SER A 853 -12.76 37.20 -17.56
N ARG A 854 -13.66 37.24 -18.55
CA ARG A 854 -14.98 36.60 -18.50
C ARG A 854 -15.38 36.11 -19.88
N LEU A 855 -15.76 34.84 -19.99
CA LEU A 855 -16.21 34.27 -21.26
C LEU A 855 -17.60 34.81 -21.57
N THR A 856 -17.67 35.89 -22.37
CA THR A 856 -18.91 36.48 -22.85
C THR A 856 -19.28 35.95 -24.24
N ASP A 857 -18.28 35.55 -25.04
CA ASP A 857 -18.48 35.00 -26.38
C ASP A 857 -19.31 33.70 -26.36
N PRO A 858 -20.34 33.59 -27.22
CA PRO A 858 -21.23 32.45 -27.26
C PRO A 858 -20.53 31.14 -27.64
N VAL A 859 -19.48 31.18 -28.48
CA VAL A 859 -18.75 29.98 -28.89
C VAL A 859 -18.00 29.39 -27.71
N LEU A 860 -17.30 30.23 -26.93
CA LEU A 860 -16.58 29.79 -25.73
C LEU A 860 -17.54 29.24 -24.66
N LYS A 861 -18.68 29.91 -24.42
CA LYS A 861 -19.70 29.43 -23.48
C LYS A 861 -20.27 28.07 -23.88
N ILE A 862 -20.63 27.90 -25.14
CA ILE A 862 -21.20 26.64 -25.65
C ILE A 862 -20.16 25.53 -25.58
N LEU A 863 -18.91 25.79 -25.98
CA LEU A 863 -17.84 24.79 -25.92
C LEU A 863 -17.52 24.38 -24.48
N LEU A 864 -17.47 25.33 -23.54
CA LEU A 864 -17.27 25.02 -22.12
C LEU A 864 -18.45 24.19 -21.56
N GLN A 865 -19.69 24.55 -21.88
CA GLN A 865 -20.86 23.79 -21.45
C GLN A 865 -20.84 22.37 -22.02
N ARG A 866 -20.50 22.20 -23.31
CA ARG A 866 -20.38 20.89 -23.95
C ARG A 866 -19.25 20.06 -23.35
N LEU A 867 -18.11 20.69 -23.03
CA LEU A 867 -17.00 20.03 -22.32
C LEU A 867 -17.46 19.56 -20.93
N ARG A 868 -18.13 20.43 -20.16
CA ARG A 868 -18.70 20.11 -18.84
C ARG A 868 -19.65 18.92 -18.90
N THR A 869 -20.60 18.92 -19.85
CA THR A 869 -21.54 17.80 -20.06
C THR A 869 -20.81 16.51 -20.44
N HIS A 870 -19.79 16.57 -21.32
CA HIS A 870 -19.02 15.40 -21.70
C HIS A 870 -18.24 14.81 -20.51
N VAL A 871 -17.55 15.65 -19.73
CA VAL A 871 -16.81 15.23 -18.53
C VAL A 871 -17.76 14.65 -17.48
N LEU A 872 -18.92 15.28 -17.24
CA LEU A 872 -19.95 14.77 -16.34
C LEU A 872 -20.49 13.41 -16.78
N GLY A 873 -20.79 13.24 -18.07
CA GLY A 873 -21.25 11.94 -18.62
C GLY A 873 -20.21 10.83 -18.45
N ARG A 874 -18.92 11.16 -18.54
CA ARG A 874 -17.82 10.21 -18.30
C ARG A 874 -17.69 9.82 -16.84
N LEU A 875 -17.81 10.79 -15.92
CA LEU A 875 -17.67 10.54 -14.48
C LEU A 875 -18.92 9.88 -13.88
N SER A 876 -20.12 10.28 -14.30
CA SER A 876 -21.39 9.73 -13.78
C SER A 876 -21.70 8.30 -14.25
N ALA A 877 -20.91 7.73 -15.16
CA ALA A 877 -21.07 6.35 -15.63
C ALA A 877 -20.84 5.35 -14.48
N SER A 878 -21.94 4.71 -14.06
CA SER A 878 -21.99 3.89 -12.84
C SER A 878 -21.59 2.44 -13.09
N THR A 879 -21.92 1.88 -14.26
CA THR A 879 -21.62 0.49 -14.61
C THR A 879 -20.34 0.36 -15.44
N SER A 880 -19.64 -0.76 -15.32
CA SER A 880 -18.42 -1.02 -16.12
C SER A 880 -18.72 -1.01 -17.63
N SER A 881 -19.86 -1.58 -18.04
CA SER A 881 -20.35 -1.55 -19.43
C SER A 881 -20.61 -0.13 -19.93
N GLU A 882 -21.20 0.72 -19.10
CA GLU A 882 -21.45 2.12 -19.45
C GLU A 882 -20.15 2.92 -19.55
N ARG A 883 -19.21 2.74 -18.63
CA ARG A 883 -17.88 3.37 -18.69
C ARG A 883 -17.13 3.02 -19.97
N VAL A 884 -17.18 1.74 -20.38
CA VAL A 884 -16.58 1.25 -21.64
C VAL A 884 -17.27 1.86 -22.84
N ARG A 885 -18.61 1.87 -22.88
CA ARG A 885 -19.39 2.47 -23.98
C ARG A 885 -19.06 3.95 -24.16
N VAL A 886 -19.15 4.75 -23.09
CA VAL A 886 -18.87 6.18 -23.15
C VAL A 886 -17.39 6.44 -23.46
N ALA A 887 -16.47 5.55 -23.08
CA ALA A 887 -15.05 5.66 -23.46
C ALA A 887 -14.85 5.43 -24.96
N SER A 888 -15.47 4.39 -25.51
CA SER A 888 -15.36 4.05 -26.94
C SER A 888 -15.92 5.14 -27.85
N SER A 889 -17.00 5.81 -27.44
CA SER A 889 -17.62 6.90 -28.21
C SER A 889 -17.03 8.28 -27.92
N ALA A 890 -16.08 8.41 -26.97
CA ALA A 890 -15.58 9.72 -26.52
C ALA A 890 -14.91 10.52 -27.63
N SER A 891 -14.11 9.87 -28.47
CA SER A 891 -13.41 10.56 -29.57
C SER A 891 -14.39 11.11 -30.62
N GLU A 892 -15.45 10.35 -30.93
CA GLU A 892 -16.48 10.77 -31.87
C GLU A 892 -17.34 11.90 -31.29
N ALA A 893 -17.75 11.76 -30.03
CA ALA A 893 -18.50 12.78 -29.30
C ALA A 893 -17.72 14.11 -29.23
N LEU A 894 -16.44 14.08 -28.86
CA LEU A 894 -15.60 15.30 -28.83
C LEU A 894 -15.37 15.90 -30.21
N THR A 895 -15.23 15.08 -31.25
CA THR A 895 -15.13 15.57 -32.64
C THR A 895 -16.42 16.26 -33.07
N SER A 896 -17.58 15.74 -32.70
CA SER A 896 -18.89 16.36 -32.98
C SER A 896 -19.09 17.71 -32.26
N ILE A 897 -18.46 17.87 -31.09
CA ILE A 897 -18.50 19.09 -30.27
C ILE A 897 -17.56 20.18 -30.82
N GLY A 898 -16.54 19.80 -31.60
CA GLY A 898 -15.48 20.69 -32.08
C GLY A 898 -14.19 20.66 -31.24
N LEU A 899 -13.99 19.60 -30.44
CA LEU A 899 -12.83 19.38 -29.57
C LEU A 899 -12.06 18.09 -29.91
N GLY A 900 -12.15 17.63 -31.17
CA GLY A 900 -11.56 16.36 -31.63
C GLY A 900 -10.02 16.32 -31.53
N GLU A 901 -9.36 17.47 -31.57
CA GLU A 901 -7.90 17.59 -31.40
C GLU A 901 -7.47 17.45 -29.94
N MET A 902 -8.36 17.72 -28.99
CA MET A 902 -8.04 17.83 -27.56
C MET A 902 -8.38 16.58 -26.76
N VAL A 903 -8.70 15.46 -27.44
CA VAL A 903 -9.17 14.21 -26.83
C VAL A 903 -8.24 13.72 -25.72
N MET A 904 -6.92 13.77 -25.93
CA MET A 904 -5.94 13.34 -24.93
C MET A 904 -5.95 14.22 -23.67
N HIS A 905 -6.07 15.54 -23.84
CA HIS A 905 -6.13 16.48 -22.72
C HIS A 905 -7.44 16.36 -21.93
N VAL A 906 -8.57 16.17 -22.63
CA VAL A 906 -9.87 15.92 -21.98
C VAL A 906 -9.86 14.58 -21.24
N ALA A 907 -9.24 13.54 -21.81
CA ALA A 907 -9.07 12.25 -21.13
C ALA A 907 -8.26 12.38 -19.84
N SER A 908 -7.15 13.14 -19.86
CA SER A 908 -6.34 13.42 -18.67
C SER A 908 -7.12 14.17 -17.58
N ILE A 909 -7.98 15.13 -17.94
CA ILE A 909 -8.87 15.81 -16.99
C ILE A 909 -9.84 14.81 -16.35
N VAL A 910 -10.50 13.97 -17.16
CA VAL A 910 -11.45 12.97 -16.66
C VAL A 910 -10.77 11.98 -15.73
N GLU A 911 -9.57 11.51 -16.08
CA GLU A 911 -8.81 10.57 -15.25
C GLU A 911 -8.38 11.20 -13.92
N THR A 912 -7.90 12.44 -13.94
CA THR A 912 -7.52 13.18 -12.73
C THR A 912 -8.74 13.35 -11.81
N LEU A 913 -9.87 13.77 -12.36
CA LEU A 913 -11.12 13.93 -11.61
C LEU A 913 -11.67 12.62 -11.07
N ASP A 914 -11.51 11.51 -11.79
CA ASP A 914 -11.94 10.20 -11.32
C ASP A 914 -11.13 9.73 -10.11
N ARG A 915 -9.81 9.97 -10.12
CA ARG A 915 -8.94 9.67 -8.96
C ARG A 915 -9.30 10.52 -7.75
N VAL A 916 -9.46 11.84 -7.93
CA VAL A 916 -9.89 12.76 -6.86
C VAL A 916 -11.23 12.31 -6.28
N ARG A 917 -12.21 12.05 -7.14
CA ARG A 917 -13.52 11.53 -6.73
C ARG A 917 -13.39 10.26 -5.89
N MET A 918 -12.58 9.29 -6.32
CA MET A 918 -12.47 8.03 -5.62
C MET A 918 -11.88 8.20 -4.21
N VAL A 919 -10.81 8.97 -4.08
CA VAL A 919 -10.13 9.20 -2.79
C VAL A 919 -11.02 10.01 -1.85
N ASP A 920 -11.61 11.10 -2.35
CA ASP A 920 -12.51 11.94 -1.57
C ASP A 920 -13.78 11.19 -1.15
N TRP A 921 -14.39 10.41 -2.05
CA TRP A 921 -15.58 9.61 -1.72
C TRP A 921 -15.30 8.56 -0.65
N GLN A 922 -14.16 7.86 -0.75
CA GLN A 922 -13.77 6.86 0.26
C GLN A 922 -13.50 7.48 1.63
N SER A 923 -13.00 8.73 1.65
CA SER A 923 -12.67 9.44 2.89
C SER A 923 -13.90 10.12 3.50
N HIS A 924 -14.73 10.74 2.67
CA HIS A 924 -15.77 11.70 3.08
C HIS A 924 -17.23 11.29 2.84
N SER A 925 -17.50 10.10 2.30
CA SER A 925 -18.87 9.61 2.06
C SER A 925 -19.86 9.74 3.25
N PRO A 926 -19.48 9.51 4.53
CA PRO A 926 -20.43 9.63 5.63
C PRO A 926 -21.01 11.04 5.78
N TRP A 927 -20.22 12.08 5.54
CA TRP A 927 -20.68 13.47 5.63
C TRP A 927 -21.60 13.83 4.46
N TYR A 928 -21.30 13.38 3.24
CA TYR A 928 -22.19 13.60 2.10
C TYR A 928 -23.55 12.91 2.31
N GLU A 929 -23.56 11.67 2.82
CA GLU A 929 -24.79 10.97 3.16
C GLU A 929 -25.59 11.69 4.26
N GLN A 930 -24.90 12.24 5.26
CA GLN A 930 -25.53 13.00 6.33
C GLN A 930 -26.20 14.28 5.79
N ILE A 931 -25.53 15.01 4.88
CA ILE A 931 -26.08 16.21 4.23
C ILE A 931 -27.34 15.83 3.43
N MET A 932 -27.27 14.79 2.59
CA MET A 932 -28.45 14.37 1.80
C MET A 932 -29.62 13.91 2.69
N ARG A 933 -29.33 13.25 3.83
CA ARG A 933 -30.37 12.84 4.79
C ARG A 933 -30.98 14.02 5.54
N SER A 934 -30.21 15.05 5.91
CA SER A 934 -30.77 16.24 6.58
C SER A 934 -31.77 16.95 5.70
N ASP A 935 -31.52 17.00 4.39
CA ASP A 935 -32.39 17.71 3.44
C ASP A 935 -33.67 16.91 3.13
N SER A 936 -33.64 15.59 3.31
CA SER A 936 -34.85 14.74 3.18
C SER A 936 -35.83 14.84 4.36
N ARG A 937 -35.41 15.45 5.48
CA ARG A 937 -36.21 15.61 6.71
C ARG A 937 -36.79 17.01 6.89
N ASN A 938 -36.29 18.00 6.16
CA ASN A 938 -36.91 19.31 6.00
C ASN A 938 -37.82 19.31 4.78
#